data_AF-A0A2E4Y8G6-F1
#
_entry.id   AF-A0A2E4Y8G6-F1
#
_cell.length_a   1.000
_cell.length_b   1.000
_cell.length_c   1.000
_cell.angle_alpha   90.00
_cell.angle_beta   90.00
_cell.angle_gamma   90.00
#
_symmetry.space_group_name_H-M   'P 1'
#
loop_
_entity.id
_entity.type
_entity.pdbx_description
1 polymer ?
#
loop_
_entity_poly.entity_id
_entity_poly.type
_entity_poly.pdbx_seq_one_letter_code
_entity_poly.pdbx_strand_id
1 'polypeptide(L)'
;MSFLSEKKVRSMMEQSHVAGLSVTYMKGSPCGVDETYSWGVSDLETKEKVTPLTRFQLASMTKVVASAFAIQFFNERNISLEAPINDLLRKYKADYQLESGEGCDPSWAEEVHIDHLLNHTALELNYVPGHPLGKCSSTLDLVSGKKGNPPIKVMRKPGETFKFSGGGFIVLQYLIEVIGGGCIEKLMRPFLDEMGLSDFRFSREADSSIFARGYNDDGSSIEKGAYTFPALAAGSECTTRSYALFLSNLINAYHNINGSGGINHNTAVLMFHSERCQGSVDFIGAKMGLGVFVARAGLNKVALHHAANDGFRSLFLCCISGPNQGEGFVIASNGSDNAMKLNCFVARELLIPWHGLNLGDSVLETKGLDPEEVVSQALKEMVLCYFQEVLPEMPFRTGIKDKRADINFAVGARILHCTDQSFARASNLFSDRQPVFDPNEFGRQGKIMDSWESKRHNPQEKETVIFSLKEANNFDLVHISTEFHNGNHCPFASLSGWNEEESKWEVIVPKSRLEPHSGHWFRLREDSGKVWKKLSLSGYPDGGISRLGLYRSGDVKDLPENIKKNLDKEGFSIEKCSSLIPKGEEKVVLRPEDIDPKVVETKWMCINQHLPVDLSSTEYGGQIIECTDEHYSPAHLILSSDKPTGMEDGLESSRSRGNHNEEVVVGLRNKALIKNFEFDFSYFVNNSPREIDIYGDVEGQWVPIVKKMMVKPWAGNTLRLNCDSIQTDKVRLRIFPDGGINRFKVFGVPAREKSLSDTSKLM
;
A
#
# COMPACT_ATOMS: atom_id res chain seq x y z
N MET A 1 6.00 -1.84 -34.28
CA MET A 1 6.18 -0.37 -34.43
C MET A 1 4.81 0.26 -34.26
N SER A 2 4.56 1.27 -33.40
CA SER A 2 3.50 2.29 -33.66
C SER A 2 2.96 3.11 -32.48
N PHE A 3 3.29 2.92 -31.20
CA PHE A 3 2.51 3.62 -30.15
C PHE A 3 2.77 5.14 -30.10
N LEU A 4 4.03 5.58 -30.24
CA LEU A 4 4.39 6.99 -30.34
C LEU A 4 4.70 7.35 -31.79
N SER A 5 3.80 8.08 -32.44
CA SER A 5 4.07 8.66 -33.76
C SER A 5 5.21 9.67 -33.65
N GLU A 6 6.37 9.38 -34.24
CA GLU A 6 7.53 10.30 -34.25
C GLU A 6 7.13 11.69 -34.75
N LYS A 7 6.28 11.76 -35.78
CA LYS A 7 5.76 13.03 -36.31
C LYS A 7 4.95 13.79 -35.27
N LYS A 8 4.12 13.10 -34.47
CA LYS A 8 3.29 13.71 -33.43
C LYS A 8 4.15 14.23 -32.28
N VAL A 9 5.12 13.44 -31.80
CA VAL A 9 6.06 13.86 -30.75
C VAL A 9 6.88 15.07 -31.18
N ARG A 10 7.45 15.05 -32.40
CA ARG A 10 8.21 16.20 -32.93
C ARG A 10 7.35 17.46 -33.05
N SER A 11 6.14 17.34 -33.61
CA SER A 11 5.22 18.48 -33.71
C SER A 11 4.88 19.08 -32.34
N MET A 12 4.75 18.26 -31.30
CA MET A 12 4.47 18.75 -29.95
C MET A 12 5.68 19.34 -29.26
N MET A 13 6.88 18.79 -29.49
CA MET A 13 8.13 19.41 -29.03
C MET A 13 8.29 20.82 -29.62
N GLU A 14 8.01 20.98 -30.92
CA GLU A 14 8.05 22.28 -31.60
C GLU A 14 7.03 23.26 -31.00
N GLN A 15 5.78 22.83 -30.79
CA GLN A 15 4.72 23.65 -30.19
C GLN A 15 4.99 24.02 -28.73
N SER A 16 5.67 23.15 -28.00
CA SER A 16 5.97 23.33 -26.56
C SER A 16 7.34 23.98 -26.32
N HIS A 17 8.09 24.29 -27.38
CA HIS A 17 9.46 24.82 -27.30
C HIS A 17 10.43 23.97 -26.45
N VAL A 18 10.25 22.64 -26.44
CA VAL A 18 11.10 21.72 -25.68
C VAL A 18 12.29 21.27 -26.52
N ALA A 19 13.51 21.50 -26.02
CA ALA A 19 14.74 21.26 -26.77
C ALA A 19 15.00 19.77 -27.06
N GLY A 20 14.78 18.90 -26.08
CA GLY A 20 15.18 17.50 -26.10
C GLY A 20 14.33 16.64 -25.18
N LEU A 21 14.15 15.38 -25.59
CA LEU A 21 13.29 14.39 -24.92
C LEU A 21 13.92 13.01 -25.02
N SER A 22 13.95 12.28 -23.91
CA SER A 22 14.32 10.87 -23.82
C SER A 22 13.21 10.07 -23.14
N VAL A 23 12.85 8.93 -23.71
CA VAL A 23 11.81 8.03 -23.21
C VAL A 23 12.35 6.62 -23.22
N THR A 24 12.41 5.95 -22.07
CA THR A 24 12.64 4.51 -22.02
C THR A 24 11.33 3.81 -21.68
N TYR A 25 10.87 2.91 -22.56
CA TYR A 25 9.71 2.06 -22.35
C TYR A 25 10.15 0.70 -21.81
N MET A 26 9.54 0.29 -20.69
CA MET A 26 9.74 -1.00 -20.04
C MET A 26 8.71 -1.99 -20.59
N LYS A 27 9.17 -3.11 -21.17
CA LYS A 27 8.29 -4.09 -21.83
C LYS A 27 7.80 -5.23 -20.93
N GLY A 28 8.06 -5.17 -19.63
CA GLY A 28 7.75 -6.27 -18.70
C GLY A 28 8.91 -7.27 -18.57
N SER A 29 9.34 -7.48 -17.33
CA SER A 29 10.28 -8.52 -16.94
C SER A 29 9.57 -9.88 -16.83
N PRO A 30 10.23 -11.03 -17.12
CA PRO A 30 11.64 -11.18 -17.48
C PRO A 30 11.91 -11.22 -19.00
N CYS A 31 10.88 -11.09 -19.84
CA CYS A 31 10.96 -11.40 -21.27
C CYS A 31 11.08 -10.19 -22.21
N GLY A 32 10.89 -8.96 -21.71
CA GLY A 32 10.94 -7.73 -22.48
C GLY A 32 12.31 -7.06 -22.49
N VAL A 33 12.75 -6.59 -23.66
CA VAL A 33 13.91 -5.70 -23.77
C VAL A 33 13.42 -4.26 -23.77
N ASP A 34 13.90 -3.47 -22.82
CA ASP A 34 13.59 -2.04 -22.72
C ASP A 34 14.07 -1.30 -23.97
N GLU A 35 13.24 -0.37 -24.46
CA GLU A 35 13.54 0.43 -25.65
C GLU A 35 13.66 1.90 -25.27
N THR A 36 14.77 2.53 -25.66
CA THR A 36 14.98 3.96 -25.46
C THR A 36 14.80 4.71 -26.77
N TYR A 37 13.91 5.70 -26.74
CA TYR A 37 13.63 6.63 -27.82
C TYR A 37 14.14 8.03 -27.44
N SER A 38 14.67 8.76 -28.40
CA SER A 38 15.28 10.07 -28.15
C SER A 38 14.98 11.04 -29.28
N TRP A 39 14.62 12.27 -28.92
CA TRP A 39 14.27 13.34 -29.85
C TRP A 39 14.91 14.66 -29.45
N GLY A 40 15.10 15.54 -30.44
CA GLY A 40 15.65 16.87 -30.22
C GLY A 40 17.15 16.89 -29.92
N VAL A 41 17.57 17.91 -29.17
CA VAL A 41 18.98 18.21 -28.87
C VAL A 41 19.23 18.29 -27.36
N SER A 42 20.40 17.80 -26.94
CA SER A 42 20.90 17.97 -25.57
C SER A 42 21.37 19.41 -25.33
N ASP A 43 21.78 20.12 -26.38
CA ASP A 43 22.30 21.48 -26.30
C ASP A 43 21.93 22.28 -27.56
N LEU A 44 21.23 23.41 -27.39
CA LEU A 44 20.76 24.29 -28.47
C LEU A 44 21.91 25.04 -29.15
N GLU A 45 23.05 25.23 -28.47
CA GLU A 45 24.22 25.92 -29.03
C GLU A 45 25.04 24.94 -29.87
N THR A 46 25.43 23.80 -29.29
CA THR A 46 26.29 22.82 -29.99
C THR A 46 25.53 21.95 -30.99
N LYS A 47 24.18 21.94 -30.91
CA LYS A 47 23.29 21.10 -31.73
C LYS A 47 23.52 19.59 -31.55
N GLU A 48 24.16 19.19 -30.45
CA GLU A 48 24.30 17.77 -30.09
C GLU A 48 22.93 17.12 -29.90
N LYS A 49 22.74 15.93 -30.48
CA LYS A 49 21.46 15.21 -30.40
C LYS A 49 21.29 14.54 -29.05
N VAL A 50 20.04 14.47 -28.57
CA VAL A 50 19.72 13.53 -27.48
C VAL A 50 19.90 12.10 -28.00
N THR A 51 20.58 11.27 -27.22
CA THR A 51 20.80 9.85 -27.48
C THR A 51 20.39 9.03 -26.25
N PRO A 52 20.29 7.70 -26.36
CA PRO A 52 20.09 6.83 -25.20
C PRO A 52 21.17 6.94 -24.12
N LEU A 53 22.32 7.52 -24.43
CA LEU A 53 23.44 7.75 -23.49
C LEU A 53 23.45 9.16 -22.89
N THR A 54 22.55 10.04 -23.35
CA THR A 54 22.45 11.42 -22.83
C THR A 54 21.86 11.39 -21.43
N ARG A 55 22.60 11.93 -20.46
CA ARG A 55 22.13 12.07 -19.08
C ARG A 55 21.31 13.35 -18.89
N PHE A 56 20.32 13.26 -18.02
CA PHE A 56 19.46 14.36 -17.59
C PHE A 56 19.50 14.49 -16.07
N GLN A 57 19.17 15.68 -15.54
CA GLN A 57 18.80 15.78 -14.13
C GLN A 57 17.41 15.18 -13.95
N LEU A 58 17.29 14.17 -13.09
CA LEU A 58 16.00 13.56 -12.77
C LEU A 58 15.38 14.13 -11.49
N ALA A 59 16.00 15.15 -10.89
CA ALA A 59 15.46 15.92 -9.78
C ALA A 59 14.91 15.01 -8.66
N SER A 60 13.67 15.28 -8.20
CA SER A 60 13.00 14.54 -7.13
C SER A 60 12.79 13.04 -7.37
N MET A 61 12.99 12.51 -8.59
CA MET A 61 13.00 11.05 -8.80
C MET A 61 14.13 10.36 -8.02
N THR A 62 15.19 11.09 -7.65
CA THR A 62 16.23 10.59 -6.73
C THR A 62 15.65 10.03 -5.43
N LYS A 63 14.51 10.57 -4.94
CA LYS A 63 13.87 10.17 -3.69
C LYS A 63 13.46 8.69 -3.70
N VAL A 64 13.07 8.15 -4.86
CA VAL A 64 12.69 6.74 -4.97
C VAL A 64 13.91 5.83 -4.76
N VAL A 65 15.03 6.15 -5.41
CA VAL A 65 16.29 5.39 -5.27
C VAL A 65 16.87 5.57 -3.86
N ALA A 66 16.82 6.78 -3.34
CA ALA A 66 17.23 7.12 -1.98
C ALA A 66 16.45 6.33 -0.93
N SER A 67 15.13 6.19 -1.09
CA SER A 67 14.29 5.42 -0.19
C SER A 67 14.62 3.93 -0.20
N ALA A 68 14.82 3.33 -1.37
CA ALA A 68 15.24 1.93 -1.47
C ALA A 68 16.57 1.70 -0.74
N PHE A 69 17.55 2.57 -0.98
CA PHE A 69 18.84 2.53 -0.30
C PHE A 69 18.70 2.72 1.21
N ALA A 70 17.97 3.75 1.66
CA ALA A 70 17.80 4.08 3.07
C ALA A 70 17.17 2.92 3.85
N ILE A 71 16.10 2.31 3.33
CA ILE A 71 15.43 1.18 3.98
C ILE A 71 16.42 0.02 4.19
N GLN A 72 17.25 -0.32 3.20
CA GLN A 72 18.26 -1.36 3.36
C GLN A 72 19.36 -0.96 4.33
N PHE A 73 19.86 0.28 4.21
CA PHE A 73 20.91 0.82 5.07
C PHE A 73 20.56 0.70 6.55
N PHE A 74 19.33 1.05 6.93
CA PHE A 74 18.84 0.94 8.31
C PHE A 74 18.55 -0.51 8.71
N ASN A 75 17.94 -1.30 7.81
CA ASN A 75 17.62 -2.70 8.07
C ASN A 75 18.89 -3.54 8.34
N GLU A 76 19.95 -3.37 7.55
CA GLU A 76 21.25 -4.03 7.75
C GLU A 76 21.91 -3.71 9.10
N ARG A 77 21.50 -2.59 9.72
CA ARG A 77 21.99 -2.13 11.01
C ARG A 77 21.01 -2.39 12.15
N ASN A 78 19.95 -3.16 11.91
CA ASN A 78 18.86 -3.43 12.85
C ASN A 78 18.25 -2.14 13.44
N ILE A 79 18.13 -1.09 12.63
CA ILE A 79 17.47 0.17 12.99
C ILE A 79 16.06 0.16 12.40
N SER A 80 15.05 0.29 13.27
CA SER A 80 13.64 0.41 12.84
C SER A 80 13.42 1.71 12.07
N LEU A 81 12.56 1.67 11.05
CA LEU A 81 12.11 2.90 10.36
C LEU A 81 11.23 3.78 11.26
N GLU A 82 10.70 3.23 12.35
CA GLU A 82 9.94 3.95 13.37
C GLU A 82 10.85 4.48 14.50
N ALA A 83 12.18 4.41 14.33
CA ALA A 83 13.11 4.98 15.30
C ALA A 83 13.09 6.52 15.25
N PRO A 84 13.03 7.21 16.41
CA PRO A 84 13.12 8.66 16.47
C PRO A 84 14.44 9.20 15.92
N ILE A 85 14.37 10.18 15.04
CA ILE A 85 15.52 10.80 14.38
C ILE A 85 16.46 11.42 15.40
N ASN A 86 15.92 12.17 16.36
CA ASN A 86 16.74 12.85 17.37
C ASN A 86 17.45 11.85 18.31
N ASP A 87 16.87 10.69 18.60
CA ASP A 87 17.54 9.63 19.36
C ASP A 87 18.74 9.07 18.59
N LEU A 88 18.58 8.84 17.29
CA LEU A 88 19.69 8.37 16.45
C LEU A 88 20.79 9.43 16.36
N LEU A 89 20.44 10.70 16.11
CA LEU A 89 21.42 11.79 16.05
C LEU A 89 22.21 11.92 17.36
N ARG A 90 21.56 11.82 18.53
CA ARG A 90 22.23 11.78 19.84
C ARG A 90 23.15 10.57 19.99
N LYS A 91 22.66 9.37 19.65
CA LYS A 91 23.41 8.12 19.75
C LYS A 91 24.71 8.18 18.94
N TYR A 92 24.67 8.80 17.76
CA TYR A 92 25.83 8.95 16.88
C TYR A 92 26.55 10.30 17.02
N LYS A 93 26.23 11.09 18.04
CA LYS A 93 26.91 12.36 18.39
C LYS A 93 26.94 13.37 17.23
N ALA A 94 25.81 13.54 16.55
CA ALA A 94 25.67 14.51 15.47
C ALA A 94 25.77 15.96 15.99
N ASP A 95 26.24 16.87 15.14
CA ASP A 95 26.34 18.31 15.43
C ASP A 95 25.02 19.09 15.19
N TYR A 96 23.97 18.36 14.81
CA TYR A 96 22.64 18.90 14.50
C TYR A 96 21.57 18.06 15.19
N GLN A 97 20.52 18.74 15.65
CA GLN A 97 19.28 18.14 16.10
C GLN A 97 18.12 18.81 15.37
N LEU A 98 17.09 18.02 15.07
CA LEU A 98 15.86 18.56 14.51
C LEU A 98 15.10 19.33 15.59
N GLU A 99 14.55 20.48 15.22
CA GLU A 99 13.80 21.36 16.11
C GLU A 99 12.40 21.65 15.56
N SER A 100 11.45 21.90 16.45
CA SER A 100 10.13 22.40 16.08
C SER A 100 10.19 23.86 15.63
N GLY A 101 9.25 24.24 14.78
CA GLY A 101 9.02 25.61 14.36
C GLY A 101 8.70 26.55 15.52
N GLU A 102 8.90 27.86 15.31
CA GLU A 102 8.42 28.86 16.26
C GLU A 102 6.89 28.78 16.38
N GLY A 103 6.38 28.69 17.61
CA GLY A 103 4.95 28.53 17.89
C GLY A 103 4.42 27.09 17.76
N CYS A 104 5.25 26.12 17.40
CA CYS A 104 4.90 24.70 17.37
C CYS A 104 5.25 24.00 18.69
N ASP A 105 4.63 22.85 18.97
CA ASP A 105 4.97 22.04 20.15
C ASP A 105 6.42 21.52 20.04
N PRO A 106 7.29 21.80 21.02
CA PRO A 106 8.66 21.28 21.02
C PRO A 106 8.75 19.75 20.99
N SER A 107 7.74 19.01 21.48
CA SER A 107 7.75 17.54 21.48
C SER A 107 7.73 16.95 20.07
N TRP A 108 7.14 17.66 19.11
CA TRP A 108 6.97 17.18 17.74
C TRP A 108 8.29 16.83 17.07
N ALA A 109 9.37 17.57 17.35
CA ALA A 109 10.69 17.24 16.81
C ALA A 109 11.25 15.91 17.31
N GLU A 110 10.93 15.53 18.54
CA GLU A 110 11.32 14.25 19.14
C GLU A 110 10.46 13.07 18.64
N GLU A 111 9.30 13.35 18.04
CA GLU A 111 8.35 12.37 17.49
C GLU A 111 8.58 12.10 15.98
N VAL A 112 9.57 12.73 15.35
CA VAL A 112 9.89 12.47 13.94
C VAL A 112 10.64 11.14 13.81
N HIS A 113 10.11 10.23 13.00
CA HIS A 113 10.70 8.94 12.66
C HIS A 113 11.27 8.92 11.24
N ILE A 114 12.05 7.90 10.89
CA ILE A 114 12.62 7.73 9.54
C ILE A 114 11.51 7.57 8.51
N ASP A 115 10.48 6.77 8.78
CA ASP A 115 9.36 6.57 7.85
C ASP A 115 8.57 7.86 7.58
N HIS A 116 8.47 8.77 8.56
CA HIS A 116 7.89 10.09 8.36
C HIS A 116 8.65 10.96 7.34
N LEU A 117 9.97 10.78 7.24
CA LEU A 117 10.79 11.45 6.23
C LEU A 117 10.53 10.87 4.83
N LEU A 118 10.47 9.53 4.75
CA LEU A 118 10.29 8.79 3.49
C LEU A 118 8.88 8.97 2.90
N ASN A 119 7.86 9.15 3.73
CA ASN A 119 6.47 9.31 3.30
C ASN A 119 5.96 10.76 3.31
N HIS A 120 6.83 11.73 3.59
CA HIS A 120 6.52 13.17 3.60
C HIS A 120 5.47 13.61 4.63
N THR A 121 5.47 13.02 5.82
CA THR A 121 4.51 13.36 6.90
C THR A 121 5.13 14.11 8.08
N ALA A 122 6.42 14.48 8.03
CA ALA A 122 7.08 15.24 9.10
C ALA A 122 7.49 16.69 8.73
N LEU A 123 8.10 16.88 7.56
CA LEU A 123 8.80 18.12 7.21
C LEU A 123 8.19 18.79 5.97
N GLU A 124 8.72 19.96 5.61
CA GLU A 124 8.31 20.77 4.44
C GLU A 124 9.53 21.01 3.52
N LEU A 125 9.53 22.10 2.75
CA LEU A 125 10.47 22.41 1.66
C LEU A 125 10.10 21.66 0.36
N ASN A 126 8.98 22.05 -0.27
CA ASN A 126 8.49 21.51 -1.54
C ASN A 126 9.57 21.64 -2.63
N TYR A 127 10.09 22.86 -2.81
CA TYR A 127 11.23 23.16 -3.66
C TYR A 127 12.54 23.00 -2.92
N VAL A 128 13.51 22.31 -3.52
CA VAL A 128 14.88 22.26 -3.00
C VAL A 128 15.75 23.20 -3.84
N PRO A 129 16.27 24.29 -3.26
CA PRO A 129 17.11 25.21 -4.01
C PRO A 129 18.36 24.54 -4.58
N GLY A 130 18.63 24.81 -5.85
CA GLY A 130 19.91 24.46 -6.48
C GLY A 130 21.03 25.35 -5.98
N HIS A 131 22.24 24.80 -5.87
CA HIS A 131 23.46 25.54 -5.53
C HIS A 131 24.38 25.65 -6.72
N PRO A 132 25.03 26.81 -6.95
CA PRO A 132 26.04 26.92 -7.98
C PRO A 132 27.06 25.78 -7.91
N LEU A 133 27.42 25.19 -9.04
CA LEU A 133 28.40 24.10 -9.13
C LEU A 133 29.71 24.47 -8.42
N GLY A 134 30.28 23.52 -7.67
CA GLY A 134 31.46 23.77 -6.82
C GLY A 134 31.20 24.65 -5.59
N LYS A 135 30.00 25.20 -5.40
CA LYS A 135 29.59 26.00 -4.21
C LYS A 135 28.49 25.34 -3.38
N CYS A 136 28.30 24.03 -3.54
CA CYS A 136 27.31 23.26 -2.78
C CYS A 136 27.61 23.31 -1.28
N SER A 137 26.59 23.65 -0.47
CA SER A 137 26.71 23.63 0.99
C SER A 137 26.96 22.20 1.49
N SER A 138 27.61 22.06 2.66
CA SER A 138 27.67 20.76 3.33
C SER A 138 26.27 20.33 3.76
N THR A 139 26.00 19.03 3.88
CA THR A 139 24.68 18.55 4.34
C THR A 139 24.33 19.13 5.71
N LEU A 140 25.31 19.31 6.60
CA LEU A 140 25.15 19.97 7.89
C LEU A 140 24.68 21.43 7.74
N ASP A 141 25.28 22.19 6.82
CA ASP A 141 24.87 23.57 6.55
C ASP A 141 23.44 23.63 6.00
N LEU A 142 23.06 22.66 5.15
CA LEU A 142 21.69 22.56 4.60
C LEU A 142 20.66 22.31 5.70
N VAL A 143 20.86 21.28 6.55
CA VAL A 143 19.91 20.97 7.63
C VAL A 143 19.83 22.06 8.69
N SER A 144 20.95 22.76 8.94
CA SER A 144 21.02 23.83 9.93
C SER A 144 20.51 25.19 9.43
N GLY A 145 20.14 25.33 8.15
CA GLY A 145 19.79 26.63 7.56
C GLY A 145 20.94 27.65 7.56
N LYS A 146 22.20 27.18 7.52
CA LYS A 146 23.39 28.06 7.47
C LYS A 146 23.69 28.45 6.02
N LYS A 147 24.53 29.47 5.82
CA LYS A 147 24.99 29.94 4.50
C LYS A 147 23.85 30.32 3.52
N GLY A 148 22.76 30.89 4.06
CA GLY A 148 21.62 31.35 3.27
C GLY A 148 20.61 30.26 2.89
N ASN A 149 20.76 29.05 3.44
CA ASN A 149 19.78 27.98 3.27
C ASN A 149 18.55 28.20 4.17
N PRO A 150 17.34 27.81 3.73
CA PRO A 150 16.17 27.81 4.61
C PRO A 150 16.36 26.80 5.75
N PRO A 151 16.03 27.15 7.00
CA PRO A 151 16.10 26.20 8.11
C PRO A 151 15.04 25.10 7.96
N ILE A 152 15.41 23.86 8.27
CA ILE A 152 14.49 22.73 8.28
C ILE A 152 13.95 22.55 9.70
N LYS A 153 12.64 22.78 9.87
CA LYS A 153 11.93 22.70 11.16
C LYS A 153 10.63 21.90 11.05
N VAL A 154 10.19 21.35 12.17
CA VAL A 154 8.90 20.64 12.28
C VAL A 154 7.78 21.65 12.52
N MET A 155 6.97 21.88 11.49
CA MET A 155 5.89 22.89 11.51
C MET A 155 4.52 22.32 11.86
N ARG A 156 4.41 20.99 11.96
CA ARG A 156 3.16 20.26 12.19
C ARG A 156 3.43 18.94 12.91
N LYS A 157 2.40 18.37 13.52
CA LYS A 157 2.50 17.07 14.18
C LYS A 157 2.92 16.00 13.15
N PRO A 158 4.03 15.28 13.39
CA PRO A 158 4.52 14.26 12.47
C PRO A 158 3.54 13.10 12.30
N GLY A 159 3.51 12.50 11.11
CA GLY A 159 2.72 11.30 10.83
C GLY A 159 1.25 11.54 10.49
N GLU A 160 0.71 12.74 10.69
CA GLU A 160 -0.72 13.02 10.47
C GLU A 160 -1.05 13.43 9.03
N THR A 161 -0.28 14.36 8.46
CA THR A 161 -0.62 14.98 7.17
C THR A 161 0.54 14.99 6.18
N PHE A 162 0.21 14.62 4.95
CA PHE A 162 1.14 14.68 3.82
C PHE A 162 1.43 16.13 3.44
N LYS A 163 2.71 16.48 3.34
CA LYS A 163 3.17 17.59 2.52
C LYS A 163 4.51 17.23 1.91
N PHE A 164 4.60 17.36 0.58
CA PHE A 164 5.82 17.04 -0.15
C PHE A 164 7.04 17.73 0.48
N SER A 165 8.15 17.03 0.61
CA SER A 165 9.27 17.51 1.42
C SER A 165 10.60 17.05 0.86
N GLY A 166 11.35 18.01 0.30
CA GLY A 166 12.78 17.88 0.07
C GLY A 166 13.57 17.94 1.38
N GLY A 167 13.10 18.72 2.36
CA GLY A 167 13.77 18.86 3.66
C GLY A 167 13.92 17.53 4.40
N GLY A 168 12.90 16.67 4.35
CA GLY A 168 12.98 15.32 4.92
C GLY A 168 14.09 14.46 4.31
N PHE A 169 14.32 14.57 3.00
CA PHE A 169 15.39 13.83 2.33
C PHE A 169 16.79 14.43 2.59
N ILE A 170 16.90 15.72 2.89
CA ILE A 170 18.15 16.35 3.34
C ILE A 170 18.51 15.90 4.76
N VAL A 171 17.53 15.84 5.67
CA VAL A 171 17.71 15.29 7.03
C VAL A 171 18.06 13.80 6.96
N LEU A 172 17.38 13.04 6.10
CA LEU A 172 17.71 11.62 5.85
C LEU A 172 19.14 11.45 5.35
N GLN A 173 19.58 12.29 4.41
CA GLN A 173 20.96 12.28 3.92
C GLN A 173 21.95 12.51 5.06
N TYR A 174 21.72 13.56 5.86
CA TYR A 174 22.61 13.87 6.99
C TYR A 174 22.67 12.71 7.99
N LEU A 175 21.53 12.12 8.33
CA LEU A 175 21.45 10.99 9.24
C LEU A 175 22.25 9.78 8.73
N ILE A 176 22.12 9.45 7.44
CA ILE A 176 22.87 8.36 6.81
C ILE A 176 24.37 8.67 6.79
N GLU A 177 24.78 9.91 6.48
CA GLU A 177 26.18 10.31 6.46
C GLU A 177 26.82 10.22 7.86
N VAL A 178 26.10 10.64 8.90
CA VAL A 178 26.53 10.53 10.30
C VAL A 178 26.69 9.07 10.73
N ILE A 179 25.70 8.21 10.44
CA ILE A 179 25.73 6.80 10.84
C ILE A 179 26.76 6.00 10.00
N GLY A 180 26.83 6.30 8.70
CA GLY A 180 27.65 5.59 7.73
C GLY A 180 29.12 6.01 7.74
N GLY A 181 29.44 7.21 8.25
CA GLY A 181 30.81 7.70 8.34
C GLY A 181 31.41 8.05 6.98
N GLY A 182 30.71 8.83 6.16
CA GLY A 182 31.17 9.24 4.83
C GLY A 182 30.16 10.09 4.07
N CYS A 183 30.55 10.61 2.91
CA CYS A 183 29.60 11.32 2.05
C CYS A 183 28.64 10.34 1.36
N ILE A 184 27.41 10.78 1.15
CA ILE A 184 26.33 9.93 0.66
C ILE A 184 26.64 9.26 -0.69
N GLU A 185 27.38 9.92 -1.57
CA GLU A 185 27.72 9.41 -2.90
C GLU A 185 28.57 8.14 -2.81
N LYS A 186 29.49 8.08 -1.83
CA LYS A 186 30.31 6.89 -1.58
C LYS A 186 29.52 5.78 -0.89
N LEU A 187 28.65 6.16 0.05
CA LEU A 187 27.82 5.20 0.78
C LEU A 187 26.80 4.50 -0.13
N MET A 188 26.25 5.22 -1.12
CA MET A 188 25.29 4.66 -2.08
C MET A 188 25.92 3.88 -3.23
N ARG A 189 27.22 4.10 -3.53
CA ARG A 189 27.87 3.53 -4.71
C ARG A 189 27.75 1.99 -4.80
N PRO A 190 28.02 1.20 -3.72
CA PRO A 190 27.88 -0.25 -3.78
C PRO A 190 26.46 -0.72 -4.14
N PHE A 191 25.45 -0.07 -3.55
CA PHE A 191 24.03 -0.36 -3.84
C PHE A 191 23.68 -0.09 -5.30
N LEU A 192 24.18 1.00 -5.87
CA LEU A 192 23.96 1.33 -7.28
C LEU A 192 24.72 0.38 -8.23
N ASP A 193 25.93 -0.05 -7.86
CA ASP A 193 26.76 -0.94 -8.67
C ASP A 193 26.20 -2.35 -8.75
N GLU A 194 25.59 -2.86 -7.67
CA GLU A 194 24.92 -4.16 -7.66
C GLU A 194 23.75 -4.25 -8.66
N MET A 195 23.12 -3.11 -8.95
CA MET A 195 22.08 -2.97 -9.99
C MET A 195 22.64 -2.67 -11.38
N GLY A 196 23.95 -2.43 -11.53
CA GLY A 196 24.57 -2.02 -12.79
C GLY A 196 24.35 -0.54 -13.17
N LEU A 197 24.01 0.34 -12.21
CA LEU A 197 23.69 1.76 -12.45
C LEU A 197 24.94 2.64 -12.52
N SER A 198 25.85 2.34 -13.44
CA SER A 198 27.18 2.97 -13.55
C SER A 198 27.19 4.45 -13.97
N ASP A 199 26.15 4.92 -14.66
CA ASP A 199 25.97 6.30 -15.09
C ASP A 199 25.16 7.15 -14.08
N PHE A 200 24.55 6.51 -13.05
CA PHE A 200 23.82 7.19 -11.98
C PHE A 200 24.78 7.85 -11.01
N ARG A 201 24.70 9.18 -10.90
CA ARG A 201 25.63 10.00 -10.10
C ARG A 201 24.93 11.18 -9.44
N PHE A 202 25.65 11.77 -8.48
CA PHE A 202 25.35 13.07 -7.89
C PHE A 202 26.53 13.98 -8.23
N SER A 203 26.36 14.85 -9.23
CA SER A 203 27.47 15.68 -9.69
C SER A 203 27.70 16.85 -8.75
N ARG A 204 28.96 17.06 -8.36
CA ARG A 204 29.41 18.22 -7.57
C ARG A 204 30.35 19.16 -8.34
N GLU A 205 30.83 18.70 -9.49
CA GLU A 205 31.82 19.35 -10.35
C GLU A 205 31.43 19.20 -11.83
N ALA A 206 32.02 20.02 -12.69
CA ALA A 206 31.72 20.01 -14.12
C ALA A 206 32.27 18.74 -14.76
N ASP A 207 31.39 17.98 -15.42
CA ASP A 207 31.74 16.75 -16.13
C ASP A 207 31.74 17.02 -17.65
N SER A 208 32.79 16.57 -18.34
CA SER A 208 32.93 16.65 -19.80
C SER A 208 32.06 15.66 -20.58
N SER A 209 31.30 14.82 -19.89
CA SER A 209 30.40 13.81 -20.47
C SER A 209 29.18 14.37 -21.24
N ILE A 210 28.45 13.48 -21.94
CA ILE A 210 27.18 13.75 -22.63
C ILE A 210 26.07 14.03 -21.61
N PHE A 211 25.88 15.30 -21.25
CA PHE A 211 24.87 15.79 -20.32
C PHE A 211 24.01 16.87 -20.97
N ALA A 212 22.69 16.76 -20.86
CA ALA A 212 21.77 17.74 -21.42
C ALA A 212 21.86 19.09 -20.68
N ARG A 213 21.78 20.20 -21.41
CA ARG A 213 21.64 21.54 -20.84
C ARG A 213 20.15 21.85 -20.64
N GLY A 214 19.79 22.48 -19.52
CA GLY A 214 18.41 22.87 -19.19
C GLY A 214 17.99 24.19 -19.82
N TYR A 215 16.69 24.36 -20.08
CA TYR A 215 16.12 25.55 -20.73
C TYR A 215 14.83 26.04 -20.07
N ASN A 216 14.64 27.35 -20.05
CA ASN A 216 13.37 27.98 -19.71
C ASN A 216 12.38 27.88 -20.88
N ASP A 217 11.10 28.15 -20.63
CA ASP A 217 10.04 28.05 -21.65
C ASP A 217 10.18 29.11 -22.77
N ASP A 218 10.91 30.20 -22.53
CA ASP A 218 11.27 31.20 -23.54
C ASP A 218 12.48 30.81 -24.41
N GLY A 219 13.07 29.63 -24.16
CA GLY A 219 14.24 29.11 -24.86
C GLY A 219 15.57 29.65 -24.33
N SER A 220 15.57 30.51 -23.30
CA SER A 220 16.81 30.93 -22.64
C SER A 220 17.48 29.74 -21.95
N SER A 221 18.80 29.64 -22.11
CA SER A 221 19.55 28.55 -21.48
C SER A 221 19.74 28.82 -20.00
N ILE A 222 19.54 27.78 -19.21
CA ILE A 222 20.05 27.74 -17.85
C ILE A 222 21.52 27.40 -17.99
N GLU A 223 22.39 28.27 -17.48
CA GLU A 223 23.84 28.16 -17.65
C GLU A 223 24.29 26.70 -17.37
N LYS A 224 25.06 26.13 -18.30
CA LYS A 224 25.31 24.68 -18.35
C LYS A 224 25.96 24.21 -17.06
N GLY A 225 25.33 23.24 -16.38
CA GLY A 225 25.82 22.75 -15.10
C GLY A 225 25.80 23.81 -14.01
N ALA A 226 24.98 24.85 -14.10
CA ALA A 226 24.97 25.92 -13.11
C ALA A 226 24.63 25.42 -11.72
N TYR A 227 23.77 24.40 -11.56
CA TYR A 227 23.27 24.00 -10.24
C TYR A 227 23.49 22.52 -9.91
N THR A 228 23.88 22.30 -8.66
CA THR A 228 23.92 21.02 -7.96
C THR A 228 22.84 21.02 -6.89
N PHE A 229 22.26 19.85 -6.63
CA PHE A 229 21.18 19.72 -5.66
C PHE A 229 21.59 18.72 -4.58
N PRO A 230 21.01 18.79 -3.37
CA PRO A 230 21.21 17.79 -2.34
C PRO A 230 20.89 16.39 -2.89
N ALA A 231 21.84 15.46 -2.75
CA ALA A 231 21.86 14.18 -3.47
C ALA A 231 20.55 13.39 -3.34
N LEU A 232 20.11 13.14 -2.10
CA LEU A 232 18.89 12.35 -1.84
C LEU A 232 17.59 13.11 -2.08
N ALA A 233 17.64 14.44 -2.17
CA ALA A 233 16.44 15.26 -2.32
C ALA A 233 16.13 15.57 -3.78
N ALA A 234 17.13 15.98 -4.58
CA ALA A 234 16.93 16.29 -6.00
C ALA A 234 18.19 16.14 -6.89
N GLY A 235 19.25 15.47 -6.41
CA GLY A 235 20.57 15.53 -7.05
C GLY A 235 20.90 14.47 -8.10
N SER A 236 19.98 13.57 -8.46
CA SER A 236 20.31 12.46 -9.35
C SER A 236 20.48 12.89 -10.81
N GLU A 237 21.54 12.40 -11.43
CA GLU A 237 21.83 12.54 -12.85
C GLU A 237 22.09 11.16 -13.48
N CYS A 238 21.26 10.76 -14.43
CA CYS A 238 21.44 9.50 -15.17
C CYS A 238 20.65 9.50 -16.49
N THR A 239 20.78 8.42 -17.25
CA THR A 239 19.93 8.14 -18.41
C THR A 239 18.56 7.61 -17.97
N THR A 240 17.53 7.82 -18.80
CA THR A 240 16.20 7.21 -18.59
C THR A 240 16.28 5.69 -18.56
N ARG A 241 17.24 5.09 -19.27
CA ARG A 241 17.49 3.65 -19.31
C ARG A 241 17.96 3.10 -17.97
N SER A 242 18.93 3.73 -17.33
CA SER A 242 19.41 3.28 -16.02
C SER A 242 18.35 3.44 -14.95
N TYR A 243 17.55 4.51 -15.00
CA TYR A 243 16.42 4.63 -14.09
C TYR A 243 15.35 3.55 -14.33
N ALA A 244 15.06 3.20 -15.59
CA ALA A 244 14.18 2.07 -15.91
C ALA A 244 14.72 0.73 -15.37
N LEU A 245 16.04 0.51 -15.44
CA LEU A 245 16.68 -0.68 -14.86
C LEU A 245 16.52 -0.74 -13.33
N PHE A 246 16.62 0.40 -12.63
CA PHE A 246 16.31 0.48 -11.20
C PHE A 246 14.85 0.08 -10.93
N LEU A 247 13.90 0.64 -11.67
CA LEU A 247 12.47 0.31 -11.51
C LEU A 247 12.18 -1.16 -11.79
N SER A 248 12.80 -1.75 -12.81
CA SER A 248 12.69 -3.18 -13.13
C SER A 248 13.18 -4.05 -11.96
N ASN A 249 14.33 -3.72 -11.36
CA ASN A 249 14.82 -4.42 -10.17
C ASN A 249 13.89 -4.26 -8.97
N LEU A 250 13.36 -3.04 -8.74
CA LEU A 250 12.44 -2.79 -7.64
C LEU A 250 11.12 -3.59 -7.78
N ILE A 251 10.56 -3.65 -8.99
CA ILE A 251 9.35 -4.45 -9.28
C ILE A 251 9.64 -5.94 -9.15
N ASN A 252 10.76 -6.42 -9.69
CA ASN A 252 11.15 -7.83 -9.57
C ASN A 252 11.37 -8.23 -8.11
N ALA A 253 11.99 -7.36 -7.31
CA ALA A 253 12.15 -7.59 -5.87
C ALA A 253 10.79 -7.70 -5.15
N TYR A 254 9.78 -6.91 -5.54
CA TYR A 254 8.43 -7.01 -4.96
C TYR A 254 7.77 -8.38 -5.17
N HIS A 255 8.11 -9.11 -6.24
CA HIS A 255 7.55 -10.43 -6.56
C HIS A 255 8.46 -11.61 -6.24
N ASN A 256 9.70 -11.35 -5.81
CA ASN A 256 10.68 -12.38 -5.51
C ASN A 256 11.16 -12.24 -4.07
N ILE A 257 10.86 -13.22 -3.23
CA ILE A 257 11.27 -13.24 -1.81
C ILE A 257 12.78 -13.15 -1.60
N ASN A 258 13.57 -13.50 -2.61
CA ASN A 258 15.03 -13.38 -2.59
C ASN A 258 15.56 -12.03 -3.10
N GLY A 259 14.66 -11.11 -3.50
CA GLY A 259 15.02 -9.80 -4.04
C GLY A 259 15.40 -9.80 -5.52
N SER A 260 15.92 -8.67 -6.00
CA SER A 260 16.44 -8.48 -7.36
C SER A 260 17.42 -7.32 -7.41
N GLY A 261 18.58 -7.52 -8.06
CA GLY A 261 19.59 -6.47 -8.24
C GLY A 261 20.02 -5.81 -6.92
N GLY A 262 20.25 -6.59 -5.86
CA GLY A 262 20.58 -6.04 -4.55
C GLY A 262 19.43 -5.37 -3.79
N ILE A 263 18.23 -5.27 -4.39
CA ILE A 263 17.02 -4.82 -3.69
C ILE A 263 16.33 -6.00 -3.02
N ASN A 264 16.20 -5.94 -1.70
CA ASN A 264 15.49 -6.91 -0.87
C ASN A 264 13.98 -6.85 -1.11
N HIS A 265 13.32 -8.02 -1.04
CA HIS A 265 11.87 -8.14 -1.15
C HIS A 265 11.12 -7.22 -0.18
N ASN A 266 11.47 -7.29 1.11
CA ASN A 266 10.84 -6.48 2.15
C ASN A 266 10.96 -4.97 1.86
N THR A 267 12.08 -4.52 1.31
CA THR A 267 12.27 -3.12 0.91
C THR A 267 11.24 -2.72 -0.15
N ALA A 268 11.12 -3.51 -1.22
CA ALA A 268 10.17 -3.23 -2.30
C ALA A 268 8.71 -3.26 -1.82
N VAL A 269 8.36 -4.22 -0.96
CA VAL A 269 7.02 -4.32 -0.36
C VAL A 269 6.68 -3.08 0.48
N LEU A 270 7.61 -2.65 1.35
CA LEU A 270 7.44 -1.46 2.17
C LEU A 270 7.28 -0.19 1.32
N MET A 271 8.08 -0.04 0.26
CA MET A 271 7.98 1.11 -0.64
C MET A 271 6.62 1.20 -1.33
N PHE A 272 6.06 0.07 -1.77
CA PHE A 272 4.78 0.03 -2.48
C PHE A 272 3.54 -0.09 -1.58
N HIS A 273 3.70 -0.03 -0.25
CA HIS A 273 2.58 0.02 0.68
C HIS A 273 2.23 1.48 1.02
N SER A 274 1.02 1.92 0.65
CA SER A 274 0.64 3.34 0.65
C SER A 274 -0.59 3.68 1.52
N GLU A 275 -0.99 2.80 2.44
CA GLU A 275 -2.18 3.02 3.27
C GLU A 275 -1.97 4.04 4.40
N ARG A 276 -0.74 4.51 4.63
CA ARG A 276 -0.38 5.38 5.76
C ARG A 276 -0.66 6.87 5.55
N CYS A 277 -1.02 7.31 4.35
CA CYS A 277 -0.92 8.72 3.96
C CYS A 277 -2.20 9.25 3.31
N GLN A 278 -3.01 10.02 4.05
CA GLN A 278 -4.32 10.49 3.59
C GLN A 278 -4.26 11.70 2.64
N GLY A 279 -3.30 12.62 2.79
CA GLY A 279 -3.27 13.89 2.02
C GLY A 279 -2.64 13.84 0.62
N SER A 280 -1.95 12.76 0.24
CA SER A 280 -1.25 12.71 -1.05
C SER A 280 -2.19 12.53 -2.24
N VAL A 281 -3.38 11.97 -2.02
CA VAL A 281 -4.41 11.82 -3.08
C VAL A 281 -4.91 13.19 -3.52
N ASP A 282 -5.09 14.13 -2.59
CA ASP A 282 -5.48 15.50 -2.94
C ASP A 282 -4.36 16.20 -3.73
N PHE A 283 -3.11 15.98 -3.33
CA PHE A 283 -1.93 16.56 -3.97
C PHE A 283 -1.75 16.11 -5.43
N ILE A 284 -1.77 14.81 -5.71
CA ILE A 284 -1.45 14.30 -7.06
C ILE A 284 -2.44 13.28 -7.63
N GLY A 285 -3.42 12.82 -6.85
CA GLY A 285 -4.31 11.72 -7.24
C GLY A 285 -3.75 10.32 -6.97
N ALA A 286 -2.69 10.21 -6.16
CA ALA A 286 -2.07 8.93 -5.79
C ALA A 286 -1.70 8.87 -4.30
N LYS A 287 -1.64 7.66 -3.74
CA LYS A 287 -1.27 7.44 -2.33
C LYS A 287 0.25 7.37 -2.18
N MET A 288 0.83 8.05 -1.20
CA MET A 288 2.27 7.99 -0.93
C MET A 288 2.63 6.69 -0.19
N GLY A 289 3.56 5.92 -0.73
CA GLY A 289 4.27 4.84 -0.04
C GLY A 289 5.52 5.36 0.68
N LEU A 290 6.61 4.60 0.68
CA LEU A 290 7.91 5.12 1.15
C LEU A 290 8.73 5.61 -0.04
N GLY A 291 8.72 6.94 -0.26
CA GLY A 291 9.43 7.63 -1.33
C GLY A 291 8.84 7.52 -2.73
N VAL A 292 7.73 6.81 -2.90
CA VAL A 292 7.10 6.57 -4.20
C VAL A 292 5.58 6.66 -4.10
N PHE A 293 4.94 7.27 -5.10
CA PHE A 293 3.48 7.30 -5.17
C PHE A 293 2.96 6.01 -5.79
N VAL A 294 1.83 5.53 -5.27
CA VAL A 294 1.15 4.31 -5.67
C VAL A 294 -0.30 4.63 -5.98
N ALA A 295 -0.78 4.17 -7.13
CA ALA A 295 -2.16 4.32 -7.56
C ALA A 295 -2.73 2.99 -8.10
N ARG A 296 -4.03 2.98 -8.39
CA ARG A 296 -4.72 1.88 -9.07
C ARG A 296 -5.25 2.40 -10.40
N ALA A 297 -4.97 1.67 -11.48
CA ALA A 297 -5.55 1.89 -12.81
C ALA A 297 -6.32 0.63 -13.20
N GLY A 298 -7.58 0.55 -12.75
CA GLY A 298 -8.30 -0.71 -12.66
C GLY A 298 -7.42 -1.76 -11.98
N LEU A 299 -7.31 -2.94 -12.57
CA LEU A 299 -6.60 -4.08 -11.97
C LEU A 299 -5.09 -3.85 -11.79
N ASN A 300 -4.52 -2.87 -12.48
CA ASN A 300 -3.11 -2.52 -12.35
C ASN A 300 -2.85 -1.74 -11.06
N LYS A 301 -1.92 -2.23 -10.23
CA LYS A 301 -1.25 -1.45 -9.19
C LYS A 301 -0.05 -0.79 -9.82
N VAL A 302 0.04 0.54 -9.77
CA VAL A 302 1.10 1.28 -10.44
C VAL A 302 1.90 2.12 -9.46
N ALA A 303 3.20 2.27 -9.73
CA ALA A 303 4.08 3.22 -9.08
C ALA A 303 4.39 4.37 -10.04
N LEU A 304 4.45 5.58 -9.49
CA LEU A 304 4.81 6.77 -10.24
C LEU A 304 5.57 7.78 -9.39
N HIS A 305 6.27 8.68 -10.06
CA HIS A 305 6.83 9.89 -9.48
C HIS A 305 7.04 10.92 -10.59
N HIS A 306 7.06 12.20 -10.23
CA HIS A 306 7.38 13.29 -11.13
C HIS A 306 8.47 14.17 -10.53
N ALA A 307 9.10 15.01 -11.35
CA ALA A 307 10.28 15.73 -10.94
C ALA A 307 10.47 17.01 -11.75
N ALA A 308 10.95 18.04 -11.06
CA ALA A 308 11.34 19.31 -11.63
C ALA A 308 12.64 19.77 -10.96
N ASN A 309 13.64 20.08 -11.79
CA ASN A 309 14.72 20.99 -11.47
C ASN A 309 14.62 22.15 -12.48
N ASP A 310 15.36 23.22 -12.26
CA ASP A 310 15.39 24.33 -13.21
C ASP A 310 15.81 23.80 -14.60
N GLY A 311 14.94 23.99 -15.60
CA GLY A 311 15.17 23.57 -16.99
C GLY A 311 15.16 22.07 -17.25
N PHE A 312 14.67 21.25 -16.30
CA PHE A 312 14.47 19.82 -16.49
C PHE A 312 13.12 19.36 -15.93
N ARG A 313 12.46 18.45 -16.66
CA ARG A 313 11.28 17.74 -16.19
C ARG A 313 11.45 16.25 -16.41
N SER A 314 11.01 15.46 -15.45
CA SER A 314 10.98 14.00 -15.60
C SER A 314 9.79 13.40 -14.87
N LEU A 315 9.38 12.23 -15.34
CA LEU A 315 8.40 11.39 -14.66
C LEU A 315 8.64 9.93 -15.01
N PHE A 316 8.12 9.04 -14.19
CA PHE A 316 7.95 7.64 -14.56
C PHE A 316 6.57 7.15 -14.14
N LEU A 317 6.14 6.09 -14.82
CA LEU A 317 5.02 5.28 -14.40
C LEU A 317 5.31 3.82 -14.74
N CYS A 318 5.11 2.91 -13.80
CA CYS A 318 5.33 1.49 -14.01
C CYS A 318 4.29 0.65 -13.27
N CYS A 319 3.91 -0.49 -13.84
CA CYS A 319 2.95 -1.40 -13.25
C CYS A 319 3.67 -2.39 -12.32
N ILE A 320 3.36 -2.29 -11.03
CA ILE A 320 3.87 -3.19 -10.00
C ILE A 320 3.22 -4.57 -10.18
N SER A 321 1.90 -4.64 -10.33
CA SER A 321 1.15 -5.90 -10.42
C SER A 321 -0.16 -5.71 -11.18
N GLY A 322 -0.63 -6.74 -11.89
CA GLY A 322 -1.87 -6.71 -12.67
C GLY A 322 -1.63 -7.13 -14.12
N PRO A 323 -2.60 -6.93 -15.02
CA PRO A 323 -2.48 -7.31 -16.43
C PRO A 323 -1.23 -6.77 -17.14
N ASN A 324 -0.73 -5.59 -16.75
CA ASN A 324 0.44 -4.94 -17.36
C ASN A 324 1.72 -5.08 -16.49
N GLN A 325 1.80 -6.06 -15.59
CA GLN A 325 2.91 -6.18 -14.63
C GLN A 325 4.30 -6.06 -15.28
N GLY A 326 5.14 -5.19 -14.71
CA GLY A 326 6.49 -4.91 -15.18
C GLY A 326 6.59 -3.97 -16.38
N GLU A 327 5.46 -3.64 -17.03
CA GLU A 327 5.44 -2.61 -18.07
C GLU A 327 5.49 -1.21 -17.45
N GLY A 328 6.00 -0.24 -18.21
CA GLY A 328 6.11 1.13 -17.73
C GLY A 328 6.95 2.01 -18.65
N PHE A 329 7.27 3.21 -18.17
CA PHE A 329 8.13 4.13 -18.87
C PHE A 329 8.80 5.13 -17.93
N VAL A 330 9.96 5.62 -18.36
CA VAL A 330 10.67 6.75 -17.79
C VAL A 330 10.83 7.83 -18.85
N ILE A 331 10.45 9.07 -18.54
CA ILE A 331 10.51 10.22 -19.45
C ILE A 331 11.38 11.30 -18.81
N ALA A 332 12.31 11.86 -19.58
CA ALA A 332 13.11 13.01 -19.19
C ALA A 332 13.22 14.01 -20.33
N SER A 333 13.11 15.30 -20.02
CA SER A 333 13.20 16.40 -20.96
C SER A 333 13.98 17.57 -20.36
N ASN A 334 14.68 18.31 -21.22
CA ASN A 334 15.43 19.52 -20.85
C ASN A 334 14.63 20.78 -21.20
N GLY A 335 13.55 21.02 -20.47
CA GLY A 335 12.76 22.24 -20.51
C GLY A 335 12.03 22.45 -19.19
N SER A 336 11.27 23.55 -19.09
CA SER A 336 10.56 23.95 -17.88
C SER A 336 9.09 23.49 -17.89
N ASP A 337 8.10 24.36 -17.70
CA ASP A 337 6.72 23.91 -17.45
C ASP A 337 6.07 23.31 -18.68
N ASN A 338 6.37 23.83 -19.87
CA ASN A 338 5.90 23.24 -21.13
C ASN A 338 6.44 21.82 -21.34
N ALA A 339 7.62 21.51 -20.81
CA ALA A 339 8.19 20.18 -20.88
C ALA A 339 7.40 19.16 -20.04
N MET A 340 6.78 19.57 -18.93
CA MET A 340 5.93 18.66 -18.16
C MET A 340 4.63 18.32 -18.91
N LYS A 341 4.01 19.30 -19.58
CA LYS A 341 2.82 19.06 -20.42
C LYS A 341 3.12 18.07 -21.55
N LEU A 342 4.28 18.23 -22.20
CA LEU A 342 4.76 17.28 -23.21
C LEU A 342 4.97 15.88 -22.60
N ASN A 343 5.63 15.78 -21.45
CA ASN A 343 5.86 14.51 -20.78
C ASN A 343 4.54 13.79 -20.43
N CYS A 344 3.56 14.52 -19.90
CA CYS A 344 2.23 13.97 -19.57
C CYS A 344 1.47 13.53 -20.83
N PHE A 345 1.57 14.28 -21.93
CA PHE A 345 1.01 13.87 -23.21
C PHE A 345 1.64 12.55 -23.70
N VAL A 346 2.98 12.46 -23.69
CA VAL A 346 3.70 11.24 -24.10
C VAL A 346 3.32 10.06 -23.21
N ALA A 347 3.22 10.28 -21.90
CA ALA A 347 2.76 9.28 -20.93
C ALA A 347 1.35 8.77 -21.26
N ARG A 348 0.41 9.67 -21.57
CA ARG A 348 -0.95 9.31 -21.98
C ARG A 348 -0.96 8.45 -23.23
N GLU A 349 -0.19 8.79 -24.26
CA GLU A 349 -0.11 8.00 -25.49
C GLU A 349 0.46 6.59 -25.24
N LEU A 350 1.46 6.48 -24.37
CA LEU A 350 2.04 5.20 -23.95
C LEU A 350 1.07 4.33 -23.13
N LEU A 351 0.10 4.96 -22.45
CA LEU A 351 -0.90 4.29 -21.63
C LEU A 351 -2.12 3.82 -22.41
N ILE A 352 -2.39 4.33 -23.62
CA ILE A 352 -3.54 3.91 -24.45
C ILE A 352 -3.75 2.37 -24.51
N PRO A 353 -2.72 1.52 -24.65
CA PRO A 353 -2.91 0.07 -24.70
C PRO A 353 -3.17 -0.60 -23.32
N TRP A 354 -3.10 0.13 -22.21
CA TRP A 354 -3.20 -0.45 -20.86
C TRP A 354 -4.64 -0.74 -20.45
N HIS A 355 -4.80 -1.78 -19.63
CA HIS A 355 -6.06 -2.08 -18.96
C HIS A 355 -6.34 -1.08 -17.83
N GLY A 356 -7.63 -0.85 -17.55
CA GLY A 356 -8.07 -0.05 -16.39
C GLY A 356 -8.05 1.46 -16.62
N LEU A 357 -8.16 1.90 -17.86
CA LEU A 357 -8.24 3.31 -18.24
C LEU A 357 -9.60 3.65 -18.84
N ASN A 358 -10.13 4.83 -18.51
CA ASN A 358 -11.31 5.41 -19.14
C ASN A 358 -10.90 6.74 -19.80
N LEU A 359 -10.53 6.68 -21.08
CA LEU A 359 -10.07 7.85 -21.84
C LEU A 359 -11.26 8.76 -22.18
N GLY A 360 -11.44 9.82 -21.38
CA GLY A 360 -12.36 10.92 -21.67
C GLY A 360 -11.63 12.19 -22.14
N ASP A 361 -12.38 13.25 -22.40
CA ASP A 361 -11.80 14.57 -22.61
C ASP A 361 -11.35 15.16 -21.27
N SER A 362 -10.08 15.59 -21.19
CA SER A 362 -9.53 16.29 -20.02
C SER A 362 -9.28 17.76 -20.35
N VAL A 363 -9.58 18.65 -19.41
CA VAL A 363 -9.16 20.06 -19.47
C VAL A 363 -8.15 20.26 -18.34
N LEU A 364 -6.98 20.83 -18.66
CA LEU A 364 -5.96 21.19 -17.68
C LEU A 364 -6.24 22.60 -17.15
N GLU A 365 -6.58 22.73 -15.87
CA GLU A 365 -6.77 24.03 -15.20
C GLU A 365 -5.54 24.37 -14.34
N THR A 366 -4.79 25.42 -14.73
CA THR A 366 -3.52 25.80 -14.08
C THR A 366 -3.50 27.24 -13.56
N LYS A 367 -4.63 27.93 -13.61
CA LYS A 367 -4.70 29.36 -13.28
C LYS A 367 -4.55 29.57 -11.77
N GLY A 368 -3.49 30.27 -11.37
CA GLY A 368 -3.25 30.66 -9.97
C GLY A 368 -2.47 29.65 -9.12
N LEU A 369 -1.91 28.60 -9.75
CA LEU A 369 -1.03 27.64 -9.10
C LEU A 369 0.44 28.09 -9.17
N ASP A 370 1.22 27.72 -8.15
CA ASP A 370 2.68 27.89 -8.20
C ASP A 370 3.29 26.94 -9.25
N PRO A 371 4.45 27.26 -9.87
CA PRO A 371 5.05 26.42 -10.92
C PRO A 371 5.26 24.95 -10.52
N GLU A 372 5.55 24.66 -9.25
CA GLU A 372 5.68 23.29 -8.73
C GLU A 372 4.35 22.55 -8.64
N GLU A 373 3.27 23.26 -8.30
CA GLU A 373 1.92 22.70 -8.25
C GLU A 373 1.40 22.40 -9.65
N VAL A 374 1.78 23.21 -10.65
CA VAL A 374 1.48 22.94 -12.07
C VAL A 374 2.00 21.58 -12.50
N VAL A 375 3.17 21.15 -11.99
CA VAL A 375 3.78 19.86 -12.33
C VAL A 375 2.94 18.69 -11.80
N SER A 376 2.51 18.77 -10.53
CA SER A 376 1.66 17.74 -9.92
C SER A 376 0.25 17.74 -10.53
N GLN A 377 -0.31 18.92 -10.79
CA GLN A 377 -1.63 19.09 -11.38
C GLN A 377 -1.67 18.54 -12.81
N ALA A 378 -0.63 18.78 -13.62
CA ALA A 378 -0.54 18.24 -14.97
C ALA A 378 -0.61 16.71 -14.99
N LEU A 379 0.14 16.04 -14.11
CA LEU A 379 0.09 14.57 -14.02
C LEU A 379 -1.29 14.08 -13.56
N LYS A 380 -1.86 14.75 -12.55
CA LYS A 380 -3.19 14.43 -12.01
C LYS A 380 -4.28 14.52 -13.06
N GLU A 381 -4.34 15.64 -13.78
CA GLU A 381 -5.44 15.95 -14.72
C GLU A 381 -5.25 15.39 -16.13
N MET A 382 -4.01 15.11 -16.56
CA MET A 382 -3.75 14.60 -17.92
C MET A 382 -3.46 13.10 -17.96
N VAL A 383 -3.17 12.47 -16.81
CA VAL A 383 -2.79 11.05 -16.75
C VAL A 383 -3.64 10.29 -15.73
N LEU A 384 -3.61 10.68 -14.45
CA LEU A 384 -4.22 9.87 -13.39
C LEU A 384 -5.75 9.95 -13.33
N CYS A 385 -6.35 11.05 -13.79
CA CYS A 385 -7.81 11.20 -13.84
C CYS A 385 -8.52 10.12 -14.68
N TYR A 386 -7.78 9.47 -15.59
CA TYR A 386 -8.29 8.41 -16.45
C TYR A 386 -8.26 7.02 -15.81
N PHE A 387 -7.69 6.89 -14.62
CA PHE A 387 -7.55 5.60 -13.96
C PHE A 387 -8.89 5.15 -13.39
N GLN A 388 -9.32 3.96 -13.79
CA GLN A 388 -10.56 3.37 -13.27
C GLN A 388 -10.37 2.94 -11.80
N GLU A 389 -11.40 3.15 -10.98
CA GLU A 389 -11.45 2.62 -9.63
C GLU A 389 -11.45 1.08 -9.65
N VAL A 390 -10.81 0.48 -8.64
CA VAL A 390 -10.88 -0.98 -8.41
C VAL A 390 -12.05 -1.26 -7.49
N LEU A 391 -13.06 -1.93 -8.02
CA LEU A 391 -14.18 -2.44 -7.23
C LEU A 391 -14.02 -3.96 -7.03
N PRO A 392 -14.39 -4.51 -5.85
CA PRO A 392 -14.46 -5.94 -5.61
C PRO A 392 -15.26 -6.69 -6.67
N GLU A 393 -15.05 -7.99 -6.83
CA GLU A 393 -15.92 -8.80 -7.67
C GLU A 393 -17.37 -8.83 -7.15
N MET A 394 -18.33 -8.99 -8.06
CA MET A 394 -19.74 -9.24 -7.70
C MET A 394 -19.98 -10.74 -7.58
N PRO A 395 -20.94 -11.19 -6.75
CA PRO A 395 -21.38 -12.58 -6.72
C PRO A 395 -21.76 -13.08 -8.12
N PHE A 396 -21.30 -14.28 -8.48
CA PHE A 396 -21.59 -14.92 -9.76
C PHE A 396 -23.08 -15.22 -9.91
N ARG A 397 -23.72 -15.63 -8.81
CA ARG A 397 -25.17 -15.85 -8.74
C ARG A 397 -25.85 -14.61 -8.19
N THR A 398 -27.04 -14.34 -8.69
CA THR A 398 -27.92 -13.30 -8.13
C THR A 398 -29.06 -13.95 -7.36
N GLY A 399 -29.46 -13.33 -6.27
CA GLY A 399 -30.62 -13.77 -5.51
C GLY A 399 -31.93 -13.62 -6.28
N ILE A 400 -32.99 -14.25 -5.76
CA ILE A 400 -34.34 -14.00 -6.25
C ILE A 400 -34.73 -12.53 -5.99
N LYS A 401 -35.65 -11.99 -6.80
CA LYS A 401 -36.16 -10.63 -6.58
C LYS A 401 -36.79 -10.54 -5.20
N ASP A 402 -36.40 -9.55 -4.41
CA ASP A 402 -36.98 -9.32 -3.11
C ASP A 402 -38.45 -8.88 -3.27
N LYS A 403 -39.34 -9.44 -2.44
CA LYS A 403 -40.79 -9.16 -2.52
C LYS A 403 -41.13 -7.69 -2.25
N ARG A 404 -40.26 -6.98 -1.54
CA ARG A 404 -40.39 -5.58 -1.16
C ARG A 404 -39.55 -4.66 -2.05
N ALA A 405 -38.87 -5.18 -3.08
CA ALA A 405 -38.01 -4.38 -3.95
C ALA A 405 -38.74 -3.22 -4.62
N ASP A 406 -39.98 -3.45 -5.09
CA ASP A 406 -40.76 -2.44 -5.81
C ASP A 406 -41.26 -1.30 -4.91
N ILE A 407 -41.27 -1.50 -3.59
CA ILE A 407 -41.67 -0.50 -2.58
C ILE A 407 -40.48 0.03 -1.76
N ASN A 408 -39.25 -0.41 -2.04
CA ASN A 408 -38.05 0.02 -1.34
C ASN A 408 -37.44 1.25 -2.03
N PHE A 409 -37.49 2.42 -1.40
CA PHE A 409 -36.94 3.65 -1.98
C PHE A 409 -35.42 3.64 -2.14
N ALA A 410 -34.71 2.76 -1.42
CA ALA A 410 -33.26 2.61 -1.55
C ALA A 410 -32.85 1.88 -2.84
N VAL A 411 -33.74 1.12 -3.50
CA VAL A 411 -33.38 0.28 -4.64
C VAL A 411 -32.90 1.11 -5.84
N GLY A 412 -31.66 0.83 -6.25
CA GLY A 412 -30.96 1.55 -7.31
C GLY A 412 -30.59 2.99 -6.95
N ALA A 413 -30.41 3.29 -5.66
CA ALA A 413 -29.77 4.53 -5.24
C ALA A 413 -28.35 4.66 -5.81
N ARG A 414 -27.92 5.89 -6.08
CA ARG A 414 -26.60 6.21 -6.65
C ARG A 414 -25.64 6.58 -5.54
N ILE A 415 -24.50 5.88 -5.46
CA ILE A 415 -23.42 6.22 -4.53
C ILE A 415 -22.83 7.57 -4.94
N LEU A 416 -22.66 8.46 -3.96
CA LEU A 416 -21.98 9.74 -4.10
C LEU A 416 -20.56 9.67 -3.54
N HIS A 417 -20.38 8.95 -2.44
CA HIS A 417 -19.09 8.76 -1.78
C HIS A 417 -19.13 7.48 -0.94
N CYS A 418 -18.00 6.78 -0.84
CA CYS A 418 -17.81 5.63 0.02
C CYS A 418 -16.41 5.71 0.61
N THR A 419 -16.28 5.59 1.93
CA THR A 419 -14.98 5.66 2.61
C THR A 419 -14.14 4.40 2.37
N ASP A 420 -14.76 3.22 2.42
CA ASP A 420 -14.14 1.94 2.08
C ASP A 420 -15.19 0.96 1.53
N GLN A 421 -14.85 0.34 0.41
CA GLN A 421 -15.59 -0.77 -0.20
C GLN A 421 -14.59 -1.82 -0.70
N SER A 422 -13.50 -2.01 0.04
CA SER A 422 -12.35 -2.81 -0.38
C SER A 422 -12.63 -4.31 -0.34
N PHE A 423 -13.66 -4.76 0.38
CA PHE A 423 -14.02 -6.18 0.47
C PHE A 423 -15.28 -6.52 -0.34
N ALA A 424 -16.35 -5.71 -0.22
CA ALA A 424 -17.56 -5.87 -1.01
C ALA A 424 -18.22 -4.52 -1.35
N ARG A 425 -18.84 -4.44 -2.53
CA ARG A 425 -19.29 -3.17 -3.13
C ARG A 425 -20.43 -2.53 -2.35
N ALA A 426 -20.33 -1.22 -2.12
CA ALA A 426 -21.41 -0.45 -1.51
C ALA A 426 -22.73 -0.50 -2.32
N SER A 427 -22.67 -0.76 -3.63
CA SER A 427 -23.85 -0.82 -4.49
C SER A 427 -24.79 -1.99 -4.14
N ASN A 428 -24.27 -3.03 -3.49
CA ASN A 428 -25.06 -4.21 -3.09
C ASN A 428 -26.14 -3.86 -2.06
N LEU A 429 -25.93 -2.80 -1.26
CA LEU A 429 -26.94 -2.29 -0.31
C LEU A 429 -28.27 -1.98 -0.97
N PHE A 430 -28.23 -1.60 -2.26
CA PHE A 430 -29.35 -1.05 -3.03
C PHE A 430 -29.89 -2.03 -4.08
N SER A 431 -29.53 -3.30 -3.98
CA SER A 431 -29.98 -4.36 -4.89
C SER A 431 -31.48 -4.64 -4.75
N ASP A 432 -32.16 -4.94 -5.86
CA ASP A 432 -33.54 -5.44 -5.88
C ASP A 432 -33.65 -6.95 -5.58
N ARG A 433 -32.51 -7.61 -5.35
CA ARG A 433 -32.40 -9.04 -5.07
C ARG A 433 -32.09 -9.30 -3.62
N GLN A 434 -32.57 -10.44 -3.12
CA GLN A 434 -32.15 -10.97 -1.82
C GLN A 434 -30.65 -11.25 -1.81
N PRO A 435 -29.95 -11.08 -0.68
CA PRO A 435 -28.55 -11.46 -0.55
C PRO A 435 -28.33 -12.93 -0.91
N VAL A 436 -27.17 -13.24 -1.46
CA VAL A 436 -26.69 -14.61 -1.63
C VAL A 436 -25.30 -14.79 -1.03
N PHE A 437 -24.99 -16.01 -0.63
CA PHE A 437 -23.66 -16.39 -0.18
C PHE A 437 -23.32 -17.76 -0.72
N ASP A 438 -22.19 -17.84 -1.43
CA ASP A 438 -21.59 -19.08 -1.86
C ASP A 438 -20.29 -19.28 -1.07
N PRO A 439 -20.18 -20.31 -0.20
CA PRO A 439 -19.00 -20.55 0.65
C PRO A 439 -17.75 -20.92 -0.16
N ASN A 440 -17.87 -21.31 -1.42
CA ASN A 440 -16.74 -21.66 -2.28
C ASN A 440 -16.32 -20.51 -3.22
N GLU A 441 -17.06 -19.41 -3.24
CA GLU A 441 -16.77 -18.27 -4.11
C GLU A 441 -15.75 -17.30 -3.49
N PHE A 442 -14.60 -17.13 -4.15
CA PHE A 442 -13.52 -16.23 -3.75
C PHE A 442 -13.03 -15.42 -4.95
N GLY A 443 -12.77 -14.14 -4.70
CA GLY A 443 -12.21 -13.18 -5.64
C GLY A 443 -10.82 -12.73 -5.21
N ARG A 444 -10.29 -11.69 -5.84
CA ARG A 444 -8.92 -11.22 -5.56
C ARG A 444 -8.79 -10.48 -4.23
N GLN A 445 -9.89 -9.95 -3.73
CA GLN A 445 -9.96 -9.23 -2.46
C GLN A 445 -10.40 -10.12 -1.29
N GLY A 446 -10.63 -11.40 -1.58
CA GLY A 446 -11.00 -12.42 -0.63
C GLY A 446 -12.39 -13.01 -0.91
N LYS A 447 -13.11 -13.33 0.15
CA LYS A 447 -14.47 -13.88 0.08
C LYS A 447 -15.40 -12.93 -0.69
N ILE A 448 -16.08 -13.43 -1.73
CA ILE A 448 -17.09 -12.61 -2.43
C ILE A 448 -18.36 -12.60 -1.58
N MET A 449 -18.82 -11.40 -1.25
CA MET A 449 -20.02 -11.17 -0.44
C MET A 449 -21.05 -10.36 -1.21
N ASP A 450 -22.32 -10.76 -1.16
CA ASP A 450 -23.44 -9.97 -1.67
C ASP A 450 -23.85 -8.90 -0.64
N SER A 451 -22.94 -7.99 -0.35
CA SER A 451 -23.09 -6.95 0.67
C SER A 451 -22.18 -5.75 0.40
N TRP A 452 -22.30 -4.72 1.22
CA TRP A 452 -21.22 -3.76 1.44
C TRP A 452 -20.35 -4.26 2.59
N GLU A 453 -19.05 -4.39 2.38
CA GLU A 453 -18.11 -4.76 3.45
C GLU A 453 -16.79 -4.00 3.30
N SER A 454 -16.33 -3.45 4.42
CA SER A 454 -15.04 -2.77 4.53
C SER A 454 -13.93 -3.70 5.03
N LYS A 455 -12.67 -3.31 4.77
CA LYS A 455 -11.49 -4.01 5.29
C LYS A 455 -11.45 -4.06 6.82
N ARG A 456 -10.71 -5.03 7.38
CA ARG A 456 -10.52 -5.16 8.84
C ARG A 456 -9.61 -4.06 9.39
N HIS A 457 -9.83 -3.71 10.67
CA HIS A 457 -8.97 -2.84 11.46
C HIS A 457 -9.01 -1.38 11.00
N ASN A 458 -10.22 -0.83 10.78
CA ASN A 458 -10.38 0.59 10.47
C ASN A 458 -9.77 1.42 11.62
N PRO A 459 -8.77 2.28 11.34
CA PRO A 459 -8.21 3.16 12.36
C PRO A 459 -9.16 4.31 12.74
N GLN A 460 -10.19 4.57 11.92
CA GLN A 460 -11.21 5.59 12.14
C GLN A 460 -12.41 5.03 12.93
N GLU A 461 -13.27 5.93 13.44
CA GLU A 461 -14.43 5.52 14.25
C GLU A 461 -15.49 4.74 13.45
N LYS A 462 -15.58 4.98 12.14
CA LYS A 462 -16.64 4.47 11.28
C LYS A 462 -16.27 4.48 9.80
N GLU A 463 -16.97 3.65 9.05
CA GLU A 463 -17.07 3.71 7.59
C GLU A 463 -18.41 4.32 7.17
N THR A 464 -18.46 4.99 6.03
CA THR A 464 -19.63 5.72 5.56
C THR A 464 -19.87 5.58 4.05
N VAL A 465 -21.12 5.32 3.69
CA VAL A 465 -21.63 5.41 2.32
C VAL A 465 -22.60 6.58 2.24
N ILE A 466 -22.25 7.60 1.45
CA ILE A 466 -23.15 8.69 1.09
C ILE A 466 -23.77 8.36 -0.26
N PHE A 467 -25.10 8.41 -0.35
CA PHE A 467 -25.85 8.03 -1.54
C PHE A 467 -27.04 8.94 -1.79
N SER A 468 -27.54 8.93 -3.02
CA SER A 468 -28.75 9.65 -3.43
C SER A 468 -29.82 8.70 -3.94
N LEU A 469 -31.05 8.89 -3.47
CA LEU A 469 -32.22 8.15 -3.95
C LEU A 469 -32.56 8.55 -5.40
N LYS A 470 -33.26 7.68 -6.13
CA LYS A 470 -33.76 7.99 -7.49
C LYS A 470 -34.67 9.21 -7.50
N GLU A 471 -35.55 9.30 -6.52
CA GLU A 471 -36.45 10.43 -6.28
C GLU A 471 -36.43 10.79 -4.80
N ALA A 472 -36.67 12.06 -4.47
CA ALA A 472 -36.77 12.50 -3.09
C ALA A 472 -38.04 11.90 -2.48
N ASN A 473 -37.93 11.18 -1.37
CA ASN A 473 -39.06 10.45 -0.78
C ASN A 473 -39.10 10.59 0.74
N ASN A 474 -40.31 10.48 1.30
CA ASN A 474 -40.52 10.28 2.72
C ASN A 474 -40.72 8.78 3.04
N PHE A 475 -40.19 8.35 4.17
CA PHE A 475 -40.31 6.99 4.68
C PHE A 475 -40.34 7.04 6.21
N ASP A 476 -40.99 6.06 6.84
CA ASP A 476 -41.16 5.95 8.30
C ASP A 476 -40.72 4.58 8.83
N LEU A 477 -40.26 3.69 7.96
CA LEU A 477 -39.74 2.37 8.30
C LEU A 477 -38.39 2.13 7.60
N VAL A 478 -37.36 1.82 8.38
CA VAL A 478 -36.00 1.52 7.92
C VAL A 478 -35.65 0.07 8.25
N HIS A 479 -35.01 -0.63 7.33
CA HIS A 479 -34.49 -1.98 7.49
C HIS A 479 -32.99 -2.03 7.19
N ILE A 480 -32.19 -2.59 8.11
CA ILE A 480 -30.76 -2.84 7.91
C ILE A 480 -30.52 -4.34 8.05
N SER A 481 -30.06 -4.98 6.98
CA SER A 481 -29.77 -6.42 6.99
C SER A 481 -28.27 -6.69 7.12
N THR A 482 -27.94 -7.72 7.90
CA THR A 482 -26.59 -8.31 8.05
C THR A 482 -26.58 -9.77 7.62
N GLU A 483 -27.56 -10.17 6.80
CA GLU A 483 -27.66 -11.53 6.29
C GLU A 483 -26.34 -12.02 5.69
N PHE A 484 -26.01 -13.28 5.95
CA PHE A 484 -24.72 -13.96 5.70
C PHE A 484 -23.46 -13.40 6.40
N HIS A 485 -23.56 -12.32 7.18
CA HIS A 485 -22.46 -11.87 8.03
C HIS A 485 -22.60 -12.44 9.45
N ASN A 486 -21.82 -13.50 9.74
CA ASN A 486 -21.77 -14.15 11.05
C ASN A 486 -20.36 -14.03 11.62
N GLY A 487 -20.12 -12.98 12.42
CA GLY A 487 -18.80 -12.63 12.97
C GLY A 487 -18.17 -11.38 12.33
N ASN A 488 -18.39 -11.13 11.04
CA ASN A 488 -17.85 -9.97 10.31
C ASN A 488 -18.86 -8.85 10.01
N HIS A 489 -20.06 -8.90 10.58
CA HIS A 489 -21.05 -7.80 10.47
C HIS A 489 -20.53 -6.51 11.13
N CYS A 490 -21.04 -5.36 10.70
CA CYS A 490 -20.86 -4.10 11.44
C CYS A 490 -21.52 -4.22 12.83
N PRO A 491 -20.80 -4.03 13.95
CA PRO A 491 -21.40 -4.09 15.29
C PRO A 491 -22.47 -3.03 15.56
N PHE A 492 -22.33 -1.85 14.95
CA PHE A 492 -23.35 -0.80 14.99
C PHE A 492 -23.52 -0.17 13.62
N ALA A 493 -24.69 0.41 13.38
CA ALA A 493 -24.94 1.29 12.25
C ALA A 493 -25.79 2.50 12.61
N SER A 494 -25.70 3.56 11.81
CA SER A 494 -26.56 4.74 11.88
C SER A 494 -26.94 5.20 10.48
N LEU A 495 -28.09 5.85 10.35
CA LEU A 495 -28.55 6.45 9.11
C LEU A 495 -28.82 7.94 9.34
N SER A 496 -28.34 8.78 8.44
CA SER A 496 -28.56 10.23 8.45
C SER A 496 -29.08 10.73 7.11
N GLY A 497 -29.90 11.77 7.14
CA GLY A 497 -30.39 12.48 5.97
C GLY A 497 -29.78 13.88 5.87
N TRP A 498 -29.49 14.34 4.66
CA TRP A 498 -29.03 15.71 4.45
C TRP A 498 -30.23 16.66 4.39
N ASN A 499 -30.30 17.60 5.34
CA ASN A 499 -31.27 18.69 5.32
C ASN A 499 -30.70 19.84 4.47
N GLU A 500 -31.30 20.07 3.30
CA GLU A 500 -30.88 21.14 2.38
C GLU A 500 -31.12 22.54 2.95
N GLU A 501 -32.20 22.75 3.72
CA GLU A 501 -32.56 24.06 4.29
C GLU A 501 -31.54 24.52 5.33
N GLU A 502 -31.08 23.58 6.17
CA GLU A 502 -30.13 23.86 7.25
C GLU A 502 -28.68 23.52 6.88
N SER A 503 -28.45 22.99 5.67
CA SER A 503 -27.13 22.55 5.19
C SER A 503 -26.39 21.66 6.19
N LYS A 504 -27.12 20.71 6.81
CA LYS A 504 -26.59 19.84 7.87
C LYS A 504 -27.11 18.41 7.75
N TRP A 505 -26.36 17.47 8.33
CA TRP A 505 -26.78 16.09 8.50
C TRP A 505 -27.71 15.94 9.72
N GLU A 506 -28.86 15.31 9.53
CA GLU A 506 -29.80 14.96 10.59
C GLU A 506 -29.84 13.45 10.79
N VAL A 507 -29.87 13.02 12.05
CA VAL A 507 -29.90 11.59 12.40
C VAL A 507 -31.32 11.05 12.20
N ILE A 508 -31.45 10.04 11.34
CA ILE A 508 -32.71 9.31 11.08
C ILE A 508 -32.75 8.05 11.96
N VAL A 509 -31.68 7.26 11.93
CA VAL A 509 -31.49 6.11 12.81
C VAL A 509 -30.23 6.38 13.65
N PRO A 510 -30.34 6.49 14.98
CA PRO A 510 -29.18 6.69 15.84
C PRO A 510 -28.25 5.48 15.78
N LYS A 511 -27.01 5.64 16.26
CA LYS A 511 -26.02 4.55 16.38
C LYS A 511 -26.64 3.38 17.16
N SER A 512 -27.00 2.32 16.45
CA SER A 512 -27.79 1.20 16.94
C SER A 512 -27.02 -0.09 16.78
N ARG A 513 -27.11 -0.97 17.77
CA ARG A 513 -26.44 -2.28 17.74
C ARG A 513 -27.05 -3.16 16.67
N LEU A 514 -26.20 -3.83 15.90
CA LEU A 514 -26.59 -4.89 14.98
C LEU A 514 -26.18 -6.26 15.55
N GLU A 515 -26.94 -7.27 15.19
CA GLU A 515 -26.71 -8.68 15.50
C GLU A 515 -26.25 -9.42 14.25
N PRO A 516 -25.43 -10.48 14.38
CA PRO A 516 -24.98 -11.26 13.23
C PRO A 516 -26.15 -11.94 12.55
N HIS A 517 -26.09 -12.04 11.22
CA HIS A 517 -27.04 -12.78 10.40
C HIS A 517 -28.52 -12.44 10.72
N SER A 518 -28.83 -11.14 10.77
CA SER A 518 -30.12 -10.62 11.23
C SER A 518 -30.61 -9.41 10.43
N GLY A 519 -31.92 -9.24 10.36
CA GLY A 519 -32.61 -8.04 9.92
C GLY A 519 -32.97 -7.12 11.09
N HIS A 520 -32.79 -5.81 10.91
CA HIS A 520 -32.98 -4.80 11.94
C HIS A 520 -33.97 -3.75 11.46
N TRP A 521 -35.12 -3.66 12.13
CA TRP A 521 -36.23 -2.81 11.73
C TRP A 521 -36.36 -1.62 12.68
N PHE A 522 -36.49 -0.41 12.13
CA PHE A 522 -36.64 0.84 12.87
C PHE A 522 -37.87 1.61 12.37
N ARG A 523 -38.74 2.01 13.29
CA ARG A 523 -39.91 2.87 13.01
C ARG A 523 -39.65 4.28 13.49
N LEU A 524 -39.73 5.23 12.57
CA LEU A 524 -39.49 6.65 12.83
C LEU A 524 -40.74 7.28 13.46
N ARG A 525 -40.60 7.85 14.66
CA ARG A 525 -41.75 8.38 15.45
C ARG A 525 -41.96 9.89 15.32
N GLU A 526 -40.91 10.67 15.03
CA GLU A 526 -40.96 12.15 15.14
C GLU A 526 -40.77 12.92 13.82
N ASP A 527 -40.62 12.25 12.66
CA ASP A 527 -40.22 12.94 11.40
C ASP A 527 -40.85 12.39 10.10
N SER A 528 -42.03 11.76 10.17
CA SER A 528 -42.67 11.03 9.04
C SER A 528 -43.05 11.88 7.80
N GLY A 529 -42.89 13.21 7.87
CA GLY A 529 -43.17 14.15 6.78
C GLY A 529 -41.96 14.65 6.00
N LYS A 530 -40.73 14.51 6.53
CA LYS A 530 -39.53 15.00 5.85
C LYS A 530 -39.21 14.15 4.62
N VAL A 531 -38.78 14.82 3.56
CA VAL A 531 -38.44 14.22 2.27
C VAL A 531 -36.92 14.20 2.14
N TRP A 532 -36.36 13.02 1.91
CA TRP A 532 -34.92 12.82 1.82
C TRP A 532 -34.52 12.48 0.38
N LYS A 533 -33.45 13.11 -0.10
CA LYS A 533 -32.83 12.81 -1.40
C LYS A 533 -31.40 12.31 -1.27
N LYS A 534 -30.64 12.83 -0.31
CA LYS A 534 -29.24 12.50 -0.03
C LYS A 534 -29.16 11.96 1.39
N LEU A 535 -28.58 10.77 1.53
CA LEU A 535 -28.49 10.04 2.79
C LEU A 535 -27.06 9.54 3.02
N SER A 536 -26.78 9.19 4.27
CA SER A 536 -25.51 8.65 4.73
C SER A 536 -25.77 7.44 5.64
N LEU A 537 -25.32 6.25 5.23
CA LEU A 537 -25.28 5.05 6.07
C LEU A 537 -23.86 4.92 6.64
N SER A 538 -23.73 4.81 7.96
CA SER A 538 -22.45 4.56 8.61
C SER A 538 -22.44 3.22 9.35
N GLY A 539 -21.34 2.48 9.27
CA GLY A 539 -21.06 1.26 10.04
C GLY A 539 -19.87 1.47 10.98
N TYR A 540 -19.92 0.93 12.20
CA TYR A 540 -18.94 1.21 13.25
C TYR A 540 -18.27 -0.04 13.84
N PRO A 541 -16.93 -0.10 13.95
CA PRO A 541 -15.96 0.74 13.21
C PRO A 541 -15.83 0.29 11.75
N ASP A 542 -16.08 -0.99 11.49
CA ASP A 542 -15.96 -1.69 10.21
C ASP A 542 -16.79 -2.98 10.24
N GLY A 543 -17.06 -3.55 9.05
CA GLY A 543 -17.80 -4.80 8.88
C GLY A 543 -18.70 -4.80 7.66
N GLY A 544 -19.57 -5.82 7.60
CA GLY A 544 -20.52 -6.02 6.52
C GLY A 544 -21.96 -5.62 6.84
N ILE A 545 -22.66 -5.07 5.84
CA ILE A 545 -24.12 -4.82 5.82
C ILE A 545 -24.64 -5.27 4.44
N SER A 546 -25.58 -6.20 4.42
CA SER A 546 -26.04 -6.82 3.17
C SER A 546 -27.05 -5.99 2.41
N ARG A 547 -28.04 -5.37 3.08
CA ARG A 547 -29.09 -4.56 2.43
C ARG A 547 -29.55 -3.39 3.28
N LEU A 548 -29.99 -2.35 2.59
CA LEU A 548 -30.75 -1.23 3.15
C LEU A 548 -32.16 -1.19 2.57
N GLY A 549 -33.17 -1.12 3.44
CA GLY A 549 -34.57 -0.93 3.09
C GLY A 549 -35.11 0.37 3.64
N LEU A 550 -35.77 1.17 2.80
CA LEU A 550 -36.47 2.40 3.16
C LEU A 550 -37.90 2.30 2.65
N TYR A 551 -38.88 2.32 3.56
CA TYR A 551 -40.28 2.01 3.25
C TYR A 551 -41.25 2.98 3.92
N ARG A 552 -42.46 3.07 3.36
CA ARG A 552 -43.63 3.48 4.12
C ARG A 552 -44.21 2.27 4.83
N SER A 553 -44.43 2.37 6.12
CA SER A 553 -44.90 1.28 7.00
C SER A 553 -46.22 0.68 6.50
N GLY A 554 -47.12 1.51 5.97
CA GLY A 554 -48.40 1.09 5.39
C GLY A 554 -48.29 0.24 4.11
N ASP A 555 -47.17 0.34 3.39
CA ASP A 555 -46.94 -0.41 2.15
C ASP A 555 -46.37 -1.82 2.43
N VAL A 556 -45.78 -2.04 3.61
CA VAL A 556 -45.19 -3.33 4.01
C VAL A 556 -46.24 -4.22 4.67
N LYS A 557 -46.84 -5.12 3.87
CA LYS A 557 -47.96 -5.98 4.28
C LYS A 557 -47.55 -7.30 4.94
N ASP A 558 -46.29 -7.70 4.80
CA ASP A 558 -45.80 -9.05 5.13
C ASP A 558 -44.86 -9.08 6.35
N LEU A 559 -44.88 -8.04 7.19
CA LEU A 559 -44.13 -8.02 8.46
C LEU A 559 -44.70 -9.06 9.44
N PRO A 560 -43.85 -9.93 10.04
CA PRO A 560 -44.28 -10.86 11.07
C PRO A 560 -44.94 -10.13 12.26
N GLU A 561 -45.97 -10.74 12.86
CA GLU A 561 -46.76 -10.09 13.93
C GLU A 561 -45.92 -9.71 15.15
N ASN A 562 -44.94 -10.53 15.51
CA ASN A 562 -43.99 -10.25 16.59
C ASN A 562 -43.14 -9.00 16.30
N ILE A 563 -42.66 -8.86 15.06
CA ILE A 563 -41.88 -7.69 14.63
C ILE A 563 -42.76 -6.44 14.65
N LYS A 564 -43.99 -6.54 14.11
CA LYS A 564 -44.94 -5.43 14.11
C LYS A 564 -45.24 -4.94 15.52
N LYS A 565 -45.55 -5.86 16.44
CA LYS A 565 -45.83 -5.56 17.85
C LYS A 565 -44.65 -4.89 18.57
N ASN A 566 -43.42 -5.38 18.32
CA ASN A 566 -42.21 -4.78 18.89
C ASN A 566 -41.96 -3.38 18.33
N LEU A 567 -42.12 -3.18 17.02
CA LEU A 567 -42.00 -1.86 16.40
C LEU A 567 -43.05 -0.88 16.94
N ASP A 568 -44.28 -1.32 17.18
CA ASP A 568 -45.35 -0.48 17.74
C ASP A 568 -44.97 -0.01 19.16
N LYS A 569 -44.46 -0.94 19.97
CA LYS A 569 -44.13 -0.69 21.37
C LYS A 569 -42.82 0.08 21.56
N GLU A 570 -41.76 -0.33 20.88
CA GLU A 570 -40.38 0.10 21.17
C GLU A 570 -39.74 0.88 20.00
N GLY A 571 -40.36 0.90 18.82
CA GLY A 571 -39.82 1.59 17.64
C GLY A 571 -38.67 0.85 16.96
N PHE A 572 -38.28 -0.31 17.48
CA PHE A 572 -37.21 -1.14 16.97
C PHE A 572 -37.55 -2.63 17.13
N SER A 573 -37.07 -3.46 16.21
CA SER A 573 -37.16 -4.92 16.35
C SER A 573 -36.06 -5.62 15.54
N ILE A 574 -35.62 -6.77 16.04
CA ILE A 574 -34.63 -7.64 15.37
C ILE A 574 -35.34 -8.90 14.89
N GLU A 575 -35.00 -9.33 13.69
CA GLU A 575 -35.46 -10.56 13.05
C GLU A 575 -34.24 -11.42 12.70
N LYS A 576 -34.14 -12.63 13.27
CA LYS A 576 -33.09 -13.57 12.88
C LYS A 576 -33.38 -14.08 11.47
N CYS A 577 -32.40 -14.02 10.57
CA CYS A 577 -32.56 -14.54 9.23
C CYS A 577 -32.81 -16.05 9.29
N SER A 578 -33.83 -16.53 8.56
CA SER A 578 -34.16 -17.95 8.49
C SER A 578 -33.27 -18.73 7.53
N SER A 579 -32.53 -18.03 6.67
CA SER A 579 -31.59 -18.59 5.72
C SER A 579 -30.52 -19.39 6.46
N LEU A 580 -30.27 -20.63 6.05
CA LEU A 580 -29.09 -21.35 6.53
C LEU A 580 -27.87 -20.75 5.86
N ILE A 581 -26.80 -20.50 6.61
CA ILE A 581 -25.49 -20.14 6.03
C ILE A 581 -24.93 -21.43 5.41
N PRO A 582 -24.84 -21.52 4.07
CA PRO A 582 -24.28 -22.70 3.43
C PRO A 582 -22.84 -22.92 3.89
N LYS A 583 -22.49 -24.18 4.18
CA LYS A 583 -21.11 -24.59 4.45
C LYS A 583 -20.45 -25.00 3.15
N GLY A 584 -19.16 -24.68 3.01
CA GLY A 584 -18.36 -25.10 1.86
C GLY A 584 -18.24 -26.61 1.77
N GLU A 585 -17.76 -27.09 0.62
CA GLU A 585 -17.34 -28.48 0.53
C GLU A 585 -16.18 -28.70 1.51
N GLU A 586 -16.23 -29.79 2.27
CA GLU A 586 -15.12 -30.19 3.14
C GLU A 586 -13.95 -30.56 2.22
N LYS A 587 -12.99 -29.65 2.03
CA LYS A 587 -11.79 -29.98 1.27
C LYS A 587 -11.08 -31.11 2.01
N VAL A 588 -10.61 -32.11 1.26
CA VAL A 588 -9.69 -33.13 1.80
C VAL A 588 -8.38 -32.43 2.12
N VAL A 589 -8.28 -31.93 3.35
CA VAL A 589 -7.06 -31.38 3.89
C VAL A 589 -6.27 -32.54 4.48
N LEU A 590 -5.04 -32.75 4.03
CA LEU A 590 -4.13 -33.70 4.65
C LEU A 590 -3.84 -33.22 6.07
N ARG A 591 -4.43 -33.86 7.08
CA ARG A 591 -4.08 -33.58 8.46
C ARG A 591 -2.71 -34.21 8.73
N PRO A 592 -1.95 -33.69 9.72
CA PRO A 592 -0.70 -34.32 10.12
C PRO A 592 -0.85 -35.83 10.42
N GLU A 593 -2.01 -36.23 10.95
CA GLU A 593 -2.38 -37.62 11.25
C GLU A 593 -2.56 -38.50 10.01
N ASP A 594 -2.89 -37.90 8.86
CA ASP A 594 -3.15 -38.60 7.60
C ASP A 594 -1.83 -38.90 6.84
N ILE A 595 -0.69 -38.34 7.27
CA ILE A 595 0.62 -38.54 6.65
C ILE A 595 1.29 -39.79 7.23
N ASP A 596 1.70 -40.73 6.38
CA ASP A 596 2.43 -41.93 6.81
C ASP A 596 3.72 -41.54 7.58
N PRO A 597 3.86 -41.93 8.86
CA PRO A 597 5.04 -41.63 9.67
C PRO A 597 6.35 -42.06 9.02
N LYS A 598 6.35 -43.11 8.18
CA LYS A 598 7.54 -43.56 7.43
C LYS A 598 7.97 -42.56 6.36
N VAL A 599 7.03 -41.84 5.74
CA VAL A 599 7.32 -40.78 4.77
C VAL A 599 7.97 -39.60 5.47
N VAL A 600 7.43 -39.20 6.63
CA VAL A 600 8.01 -38.16 7.48
C VAL A 600 9.42 -38.55 7.94
N GLU A 601 9.62 -39.79 8.37
CA GLU A 601 10.94 -40.31 8.74
C GLU A 601 11.93 -40.24 7.59
N THR A 602 11.52 -40.70 6.41
CA THR A 602 12.38 -40.70 5.21
C THR A 602 12.76 -39.28 4.80
N LYS A 603 11.82 -38.34 4.77
CA LYS A 603 12.09 -36.94 4.44
C LYS A 603 13.02 -36.29 5.47
N TRP A 604 12.81 -36.56 6.75
CA TRP A 604 13.67 -36.07 7.83
C TRP A 604 15.11 -36.56 7.71
N MET A 605 15.32 -37.84 7.44
CA MET A 605 16.66 -38.42 7.24
C MET A 605 17.41 -37.82 6.04
N CYS A 606 16.68 -37.28 5.06
CA CYS A 606 17.24 -36.63 3.88
C CYS A 606 17.58 -35.14 4.09
N ILE A 607 17.26 -34.54 5.24
CA ILE A 607 17.59 -33.14 5.52
C ILE A 607 19.10 -32.95 5.53
N ASN A 608 19.57 -31.98 4.74
CA ASN A 608 20.94 -31.52 4.84
C ASN A 608 21.11 -30.70 6.14
N GLN A 609 21.81 -31.26 7.12
CA GLN A 609 22.06 -30.63 8.43
C GLN A 609 22.88 -29.34 8.37
N HIS A 610 23.31 -28.88 7.20
CA HIS A 610 24.03 -27.62 7.01
C HIS A 610 23.18 -26.52 6.38
N LEU A 611 21.99 -26.84 5.87
CA LEU A 611 21.11 -25.87 5.22
C LEU A 611 19.83 -25.69 6.04
N PRO A 612 19.36 -24.45 6.24
CA PRO A 612 18.05 -24.22 6.85
C PRO A 612 16.94 -24.85 6.00
N VAL A 613 16.06 -25.60 6.65
CA VAL A 613 14.83 -26.16 6.06
C VAL A 613 13.63 -25.70 6.87
N ASP A 614 12.44 -25.73 6.27
CA ASP A 614 11.19 -25.39 6.95
C ASP A 614 10.77 -26.49 7.93
N LEU A 615 11.11 -26.33 9.21
CA LEU A 615 10.89 -27.33 10.25
C LEU A 615 9.46 -27.32 10.80
N SER A 616 8.65 -26.30 10.48
CA SER A 616 7.24 -26.29 10.86
C SER A 616 6.39 -27.13 9.93
N SER A 617 6.92 -27.54 8.77
CA SER A 617 6.16 -28.33 7.81
C SER A 617 5.72 -29.69 8.35
N THR A 618 4.47 -30.06 8.07
CA THR A 618 3.93 -31.38 8.40
C THR A 618 4.74 -32.51 7.75
N GLU A 619 5.38 -32.26 6.61
CA GLU A 619 6.25 -33.20 5.91
C GLU A 619 7.51 -33.58 6.71
N TYR A 620 7.92 -32.72 7.65
CA TYR A 620 9.05 -32.93 8.54
C TYR A 620 8.63 -33.20 10.00
N GLY A 621 7.33 -33.40 10.24
CA GLY A 621 6.78 -33.71 11.56
C GLY A 621 6.43 -32.48 12.40
N GLY A 622 6.30 -31.30 11.78
CA GLY A 622 5.73 -30.14 12.43
C GLY A 622 4.24 -30.31 12.70
N GLN A 623 3.75 -29.74 13.81
CA GLN A 623 2.37 -29.88 14.25
C GLN A 623 1.86 -28.64 15.00
N ILE A 624 0.54 -28.43 14.98
CA ILE A 624 -0.11 -27.44 15.85
C ILE A 624 -0.30 -28.06 17.23
N ILE A 625 0.20 -27.37 18.26
CA ILE A 625 0.04 -27.76 19.68
C ILE A 625 -1.19 -27.07 20.27
N GLU A 626 -1.39 -25.80 19.94
CA GLU A 626 -2.47 -24.97 20.46
C GLU A 626 -2.86 -23.89 19.43
N CYS A 627 -4.15 -23.61 19.30
CA CYS A 627 -4.67 -22.49 18.55
C CYS A 627 -5.89 -21.91 19.29
N THR A 628 -5.98 -20.59 19.40
CA THR A 628 -7.04 -19.90 20.15
C THR A 628 -8.36 -19.78 19.38
N ASP A 629 -8.32 -19.58 18.06
CA ASP A 629 -9.50 -19.44 17.21
C ASP A 629 -9.28 -19.99 15.80
N GLU A 630 -10.05 -21.02 15.44
CA GLU A 630 -10.08 -21.66 14.11
C GLU A 630 -11.42 -21.39 13.40
N HIS A 631 -12.02 -20.20 13.60
CA HIS A 631 -13.39 -19.88 13.18
C HIS A 631 -13.71 -20.21 11.71
N TYR A 632 -12.84 -19.81 10.78
CA TYR A 632 -13.09 -19.97 9.34
C TYR A 632 -12.31 -21.13 8.72
N SER A 633 -11.15 -21.49 9.26
CA SER A 633 -10.33 -22.57 8.74
C SER A 633 -9.36 -23.16 9.80
N PRO A 634 -8.98 -24.45 9.68
CA PRO A 634 -8.08 -25.11 10.62
C PRO A 634 -6.63 -24.56 10.59
N ALA A 635 -6.00 -24.44 11.76
CA ALA A 635 -4.67 -23.89 11.94
C ALA A 635 -3.55 -24.71 11.28
N HIS A 636 -3.69 -26.04 11.16
CA HIS A 636 -2.64 -26.88 10.59
C HIS A 636 -2.34 -26.60 9.12
N LEU A 637 -3.25 -25.93 8.40
CA LEU A 637 -3.06 -25.51 7.00
C LEU A 637 -1.87 -24.56 6.82
N ILE A 638 -1.52 -23.79 7.86
CA ILE A 638 -0.38 -22.86 7.78
C ILE A 638 0.97 -23.59 7.70
N LEU A 639 0.99 -24.89 8.02
CA LEU A 639 2.18 -25.76 8.02
C LEU A 639 2.37 -26.51 6.69
N SER A 640 1.51 -26.28 5.70
CA SER A 640 1.64 -26.96 4.40
C SER A 640 2.86 -26.46 3.62
N SER A 641 3.57 -27.39 2.97
CA SER A 641 4.67 -27.08 2.03
C SER A 641 4.15 -26.54 0.69
N ASP A 642 2.90 -26.83 0.35
CA ASP A 642 2.29 -26.46 -0.92
C ASP A 642 1.98 -24.96 -0.97
N LYS A 643 1.95 -24.41 -2.18
CA LYS A 643 1.50 -23.04 -2.40
C LYS A 643 0.02 -22.91 -2.01
N PRO A 644 -0.37 -21.81 -1.36
CA PRO A 644 -1.78 -21.59 -1.04
C PRO A 644 -2.61 -21.49 -2.31
N THR A 645 -3.83 -22.01 -2.24
CA THR A 645 -4.80 -22.01 -3.33
C THR A 645 -5.93 -20.98 -3.16
N GLY A 646 -6.08 -20.43 -1.96
CA GLY A 646 -7.14 -19.49 -1.59
C GLY A 646 -7.00 -19.05 -0.12
N MET A 647 -7.99 -18.32 0.40
CA MET A 647 -8.00 -17.93 1.82
C MET A 647 -8.30 -19.10 2.73
N GLU A 648 -9.17 -20.00 2.28
CA GLU A 648 -9.56 -21.24 2.95
C GLU A 648 -8.39 -22.22 3.11
N ASP A 649 -7.30 -22.01 2.37
CA ASP A 649 -6.03 -22.73 2.46
C ASP A 649 -5.05 -21.94 3.32
N GLY A 650 -5.42 -21.77 4.59
CA GLY A 650 -4.71 -20.98 5.59
C GLY A 650 -5.46 -21.02 6.93
N LEU A 651 -5.02 -20.22 7.89
CA LEU A 651 -5.74 -19.95 9.14
C LEU A 651 -6.43 -18.60 9.02
N GLU A 652 -7.71 -18.51 9.38
CA GLU A 652 -8.42 -17.25 9.57
C GLU A 652 -9.29 -17.28 10.84
N SER A 653 -9.07 -16.31 11.72
CA SER A 653 -9.85 -16.12 12.93
C SER A 653 -11.06 -15.20 12.72
N SER A 654 -12.00 -15.26 13.66
CA SER A 654 -13.11 -14.32 13.75
C SER A 654 -12.61 -12.89 13.98
N ARG A 655 -13.43 -11.91 13.56
CA ARG A 655 -13.05 -10.49 13.70
C ARG A 655 -13.22 -10.07 15.16
N SER A 656 -12.13 -9.76 15.84
CA SER A 656 -12.12 -9.31 17.22
C SER A 656 -12.30 -7.78 17.32
N ARG A 657 -12.49 -7.25 18.54
CA ARG A 657 -12.59 -5.80 18.80
C ARG A 657 -11.89 -5.47 20.12
N GLY A 658 -11.20 -4.32 20.17
CA GLY A 658 -10.44 -3.90 21.35
C GLY A 658 -9.03 -4.46 21.39
N ASN A 659 -8.44 -4.57 22.58
CA ASN A 659 -7.11 -5.15 22.78
C ASN A 659 -7.23 -6.68 22.85
N HIS A 660 -6.95 -7.35 21.74
CA HIS A 660 -7.07 -8.80 21.57
C HIS A 660 -5.85 -9.33 20.82
N ASN A 661 -5.61 -10.64 20.92
CA ASN A 661 -4.67 -11.36 20.07
C ASN A 661 -5.11 -12.81 19.91
N GLU A 662 -4.80 -13.41 18.77
CA GLU A 662 -4.86 -14.86 18.58
C GLU A 662 -3.46 -15.46 18.73
N GLU A 663 -3.39 -16.70 19.21
CA GLU A 663 -2.14 -17.43 19.40
C GLU A 663 -2.18 -18.76 18.65
N VAL A 664 -1.03 -19.09 18.07
CA VAL A 664 -0.77 -20.40 17.46
C VAL A 664 0.56 -20.91 17.99
N VAL A 665 0.55 -22.07 18.64
CA VAL A 665 1.77 -22.76 19.09
C VAL A 665 2.09 -23.88 18.11
N VAL A 666 3.23 -23.75 17.44
CA VAL A 666 3.76 -24.73 16.51
C VAL A 666 4.86 -25.54 17.19
N GLY A 667 4.69 -26.86 17.23
CA GLY A 667 5.71 -27.81 17.64
C GLY A 667 6.52 -28.29 16.45
N LEU A 668 7.85 -28.23 16.57
CA LEU A 668 8.80 -28.85 15.66
C LEU A 668 9.06 -30.28 16.10
N ARG A 669 9.55 -31.14 15.18
CA ARG A 669 9.87 -32.54 15.50
C ARG A 669 11.00 -32.65 16.54
N ASN A 670 12.08 -31.89 16.34
CA ASN A 670 13.24 -31.86 17.23
C ASN A 670 13.62 -30.41 17.55
N LYS A 671 14.38 -30.22 18.63
CA LYS A 671 15.05 -28.93 18.90
C LYS A 671 15.92 -28.54 17.71
N ALA A 672 15.81 -27.30 17.29
CA ALA A 672 16.55 -26.77 16.15
C ALA A 672 17.03 -25.35 16.41
N LEU A 673 18.12 -24.98 15.73
CA LEU A 673 18.62 -23.63 15.69
C LEU A 673 17.84 -22.85 14.63
N ILE A 674 16.92 -22.01 15.06
CA ILE A 674 16.05 -21.21 14.18
C ILE A 674 16.87 -20.08 13.55
N LYS A 675 16.62 -19.83 12.26
CA LYS A 675 17.36 -18.85 11.45
C LYS A 675 16.46 -17.74 10.93
N ASN A 676 15.30 -18.10 10.39
CA ASN A 676 14.35 -17.13 9.87
C ASN A 676 12.93 -17.70 9.87
N PHE A 677 11.98 -16.80 9.69
CA PHE A 677 10.56 -17.12 9.53
C PHE A 677 10.08 -16.62 8.18
N GLU A 678 9.15 -17.34 7.58
CA GLU A 678 8.38 -16.83 6.44
C GLU A 678 6.89 -16.87 6.73
N PHE A 679 6.22 -15.78 6.38
CA PHE A 679 4.77 -15.67 6.39
C PHE A 679 4.29 -15.52 4.95
N ASP A 680 3.21 -16.20 4.63
CA ASP A 680 2.51 -16.02 3.36
C ASP A 680 1.12 -15.42 3.65
N PHE A 681 0.84 -14.25 3.09
CA PHE A 681 -0.46 -13.58 3.15
C PHE A 681 -1.10 -13.44 1.76
N SER A 682 -0.70 -14.26 0.78
CA SER A 682 -1.08 -14.14 -0.64
C SER A 682 -2.56 -13.87 -0.87
N TYR A 683 -3.43 -14.52 -0.10
CA TYR A 683 -4.89 -14.36 -0.21
C TYR A 683 -5.51 -13.51 0.90
N PHE A 684 -4.74 -13.11 1.90
CA PHE A 684 -5.17 -12.27 3.02
C PHE A 684 -4.87 -10.78 2.76
N VAL A 685 -5.55 -10.21 1.75
CA VAL A 685 -5.34 -8.82 1.30
C VAL A 685 -5.98 -7.80 2.25
N ASN A 686 -7.22 -8.05 2.68
CA ASN A 686 -8.02 -7.09 3.45
C ASN A 686 -8.24 -7.50 4.93
N ASN A 687 -7.90 -8.74 5.25
CA ASN A 687 -8.14 -9.38 6.54
C ASN A 687 -6.89 -10.07 7.12
N SER A 688 -5.70 -9.74 6.62
CA SER A 688 -4.45 -10.06 7.30
C SER A 688 -4.37 -9.38 8.67
N PRO A 689 -3.58 -9.94 9.61
CA PRO A 689 -3.34 -9.29 10.88
C PRO A 689 -2.69 -7.92 10.73
N ARG A 690 -2.85 -7.08 11.74
CA ARG A 690 -2.19 -5.79 11.80
C ARG A 690 -0.74 -5.97 12.21
N GLU A 691 -0.49 -6.70 13.29
CA GLU A 691 0.84 -6.91 13.85
C GLU A 691 1.04 -8.39 14.21
N ILE A 692 2.29 -8.79 14.35
CA ILE A 692 2.68 -10.10 14.87
C ILE A 692 3.81 -9.96 15.89
N ASP A 693 3.97 -10.95 16.75
CA ASP A 693 5.25 -11.26 17.40
C ASP A 693 5.46 -12.77 17.50
N ILE A 694 6.70 -13.17 17.79
CA ILE A 694 7.10 -14.57 17.83
C ILE A 694 7.94 -14.84 19.06
N TYR A 695 7.62 -15.94 19.75
CA TYR A 695 8.36 -16.44 20.91
C TYR A 695 8.83 -17.87 20.67
N GLY A 696 9.98 -18.23 21.26
CA GLY A 696 10.48 -19.61 21.31
C GLY A 696 10.42 -20.16 22.72
N ASP A 697 10.14 -21.44 22.85
CA ASP A 697 10.21 -22.15 24.13
C ASP A 697 11.66 -22.53 24.44
N VAL A 698 12.25 -21.90 25.46
CA VAL A 698 13.58 -22.23 25.97
C VAL A 698 13.40 -22.77 27.38
N GLU A 699 13.51 -24.09 27.52
CA GLU A 699 13.41 -24.78 28.82
C GLU A 699 12.10 -24.51 29.58
N GLY A 700 10.98 -24.39 28.86
CA GLY A 700 9.66 -24.13 29.42
C GLY A 700 9.34 -22.64 29.58
N GLN A 701 10.22 -21.74 29.12
CA GLN A 701 10.03 -20.29 29.16
C GLN A 701 9.93 -19.70 27.75
N TRP A 702 8.91 -18.87 27.53
CA TRP A 702 8.71 -18.17 26.27
C TRP A 702 9.64 -16.96 26.16
N VAL A 703 10.62 -17.04 25.28
CA VAL A 703 11.60 -15.97 25.01
C VAL A 703 11.25 -15.28 23.68
N PRO A 704 11.21 -13.94 23.63
CA PRO A 704 10.88 -13.22 22.39
C PRO A 704 11.97 -13.43 21.33
N ILE A 705 11.56 -13.82 20.12
CA ILE A 705 12.41 -13.98 18.94
C ILE A 705 12.21 -12.79 18.00
N VAL A 706 10.95 -12.49 17.67
CA VAL A 706 10.55 -11.34 16.86
C VAL A 706 9.70 -10.44 17.75
N LYS A 707 10.16 -9.21 17.95
CA LYS A 707 9.39 -8.19 18.67
C LYS A 707 8.16 -7.78 17.85
N LYS A 708 7.14 -7.30 18.55
CA LYS A 708 5.90 -6.86 17.93
C LYS A 708 6.14 -5.90 16.76
N MET A 709 5.63 -6.24 15.58
CA MET A 709 5.83 -5.48 14.36
C MET A 709 4.60 -5.50 13.45
N MET A 710 4.38 -4.41 12.71
CA MET A 710 3.32 -4.26 11.71
C MET A 710 3.56 -5.18 10.50
N VAL A 711 2.52 -5.87 10.02
CA VAL A 711 2.59 -6.78 8.86
C VAL A 711 1.64 -6.44 7.71
N LYS A 712 0.79 -5.40 7.86
CA LYS A 712 -0.07 -4.92 6.75
C LYS A 712 0.67 -4.60 5.44
N PRO A 713 1.94 -4.17 5.42
CA PRO A 713 2.66 -4.00 4.15
C PRO A 713 2.70 -5.25 3.28
N TRP A 714 2.72 -6.43 3.90
CA TRP A 714 2.79 -7.72 3.22
C TRP A 714 1.44 -8.37 2.97
N ALA A 715 0.32 -7.68 3.19
CA ALA A 715 -1.01 -8.19 2.82
C ALA A 715 -1.06 -8.49 1.30
N GLY A 716 -1.42 -9.73 0.93
CA GLY A 716 -1.33 -10.21 -0.45
C GLY A 716 0.09 -10.52 -0.92
N ASN A 717 1.06 -10.67 -0.01
CA ASN A 717 2.47 -10.93 -0.30
C ASN A 717 3.11 -11.80 0.81
N THR A 718 4.41 -12.07 0.68
CA THR A 718 5.20 -12.90 1.61
C THR A 718 6.14 -12.07 2.46
N LEU A 719 6.26 -12.35 3.75
CA LEU A 719 7.23 -11.68 4.63
C LEU A 719 8.32 -12.68 5.04
N ARG A 720 9.60 -12.31 4.89
CA ARG A 720 10.72 -13.05 5.48
C ARG A 720 11.35 -12.25 6.62
N LEU A 721 11.50 -12.88 7.78
CA LEU A 721 12.11 -12.28 8.97
C LEU A 721 13.34 -13.06 9.38
N ASN A 722 14.49 -12.41 9.38
CA ASN A 722 15.70 -12.97 10.00
C ASN A 722 15.62 -12.78 11.52
N CYS A 723 16.20 -13.71 12.27
CA CYS A 723 16.25 -13.62 13.72
C CYS A 723 17.64 -13.98 14.25
N ASP A 724 17.95 -13.49 15.45
CA ASP A 724 19.07 -14.00 16.21
C ASP A 724 18.82 -15.49 16.48
N SER A 725 19.85 -16.30 16.26
CA SER A 725 19.68 -17.75 16.27
C SER A 725 19.31 -18.25 17.68
N ILE A 726 18.11 -18.81 17.81
CA ILE A 726 17.59 -19.39 19.05
C ILE A 726 17.44 -20.90 18.88
N GLN A 727 17.68 -21.67 19.95
CA GLN A 727 17.47 -23.11 19.94
C GLN A 727 16.16 -23.46 20.64
N THR A 728 15.20 -24.00 19.90
CA THR A 728 13.88 -24.39 20.42
C THR A 728 13.25 -25.50 19.58
N ASP A 729 12.29 -26.23 20.16
CA ASP A 729 11.39 -27.17 19.49
C ASP A 729 9.94 -26.66 19.43
N LYS A 730 9.65 -25.46 19.98
CA LYS A 730 8.31 -24.86 19.89
C LYS A 730 8.39 -23.37 19.65
N VAL A 731 7.51 -22.91 18.77
CA VAL A 731 7.37 -21.50 18.43
C VAL A 731 5.93 -21.08 18.68
N ARG A 732 5.74 -19.97 19.39
CA ARG A 732 4.45 -19.31 19.55
C ARG A 732 4.40 -18.10 18.64
N LEU A 733 3.48 -18.12 17.70
CA LEU A 733 3.07 -16.97 16.90
C LEU A 733 1.89 -16.30 17.59
N ARG A 734 1.94 -14.99 17.78
CA ARG A 734 0.75 -14.20 18.11
C ARG A 734 0.44 -13.23 16.99
N ILE A 735 -0.84 -13.12 16.64
CA ILE A 735 -1.34 -12.19 15.63
C ILE A 735 -2.28 -11.19 16.31
N PHE A 736 -2.20 -9.92 15.90
CA PHE A 736 -2.93 -8.83 16.54
C PHE A 736 -3.73 -8.00 15.52
N PRO A 737 -4.95 -7.57 15.88
CA PRO A 737 -5.75 -8.16 16.96
C PRO A 737 -6.29 -9.55 16.56
N ASP A 738 -6.54 -9.74 15.26
CA ASP A 738 -7.04 -10.96 14.62
C ASP A 738 -6.60 -10.95 13.15
N GLY A 739 -7.00 -11.96 12.38
CA GLY A 739 -6.84 -11.99 10.93
C GLY A 739 -6.54 -13.38 10.40
N GLY A 740 -5.96 -13.43 9.20
CA GLY A 740 -5.54 -14.71 8.64
C GLY A 740 -4.18 -14.69 7.94
N ILE A 741 -3.61 -15.88 7.82
CA ILE A 741 -2.31 -16.19 7.22
C ILE A 741 -2.43 -17.48 6.41
N ASN A 742 -1.83 -17.51 5.22
CA ASN A 742 -1.80 -18.71 4.38
C ASN A 742 -0.76 -19.71 4.88
N ARG A 743 0.45 -19.25 5.20
CA ARG A 743 1.56 -20.10 5.66
C ARG A 743 2.35 -19.43 6.77
N PHE A 744 2.88 -20.25 7.68
CA PHE A 744 3.86 -19.87 8.68
C PHE A 744 4.99 -20.91 8.71
N LYS A 745 6.13 -20.51 8.15
CA LYS A 745 7.31 -21.37 7.96
C LYS A 745 8.39 -21.01 8.96
N VAL A 746 8.99 -22.03 9.56
CA VAL A 746 10.04 -21.89 10.57
C VAL A 746 11.32 -22.51 10.03
N PHE A 747 12.19 -21.69 9.45
CA PHE A 747 13.45 -22.16 8.89
C PHE A 747 14.52 -22.30 9.96
N GLY A 748 15.09 -23.50 10.05
CA GLY A 748 16.14 -23.79 11.02
C GLY A 748 17.01 -24.96 10.62
N VAL A 749 18.04 -25.19 11.42
CA VAL A 749 18.93 -26.35 11.31
C VAL A 749 18.68 -27.26 12.51
N PRO A 750 18.34 -28.55 12.32
CA PRO A 750 18.15 -29.50 13.42
C PRO A 750 19.38 -29.54 14.34
N ALA A 751 19.17 -29.59 15.66
CA ALA A 751 20.27 -29.80 16.58
C ALA A 751 20.88 -31.19 16.34
N ARG A 752 22.23 -31.29 16.36
CA ARG A 752 22.92 -32.58 16.24
C ARG A 752 22.39 -33.53 17.30
N GLU A 753 21.73 -34.60 16.89
CA GLU A 753 21.57 -35.76 17.76
C GLU A 753 22.97 -36.27 18.09
N LYS A 754 23.34 -36.27 19.37
CA LYS A 754 24.48 -37.08 19.81
C LYS A 754 24.11 -38.53 19.49
N SER A 755 24.69 -39.07 18.43
CA SER A 755 24.46 -40.47 18.09
C SER A 755 24.87 -41.35 19.28
N LEU A 756 24.07 -42.35 19.60
CA LEU A 756 24.32 -43.34 20.66
C LEU A 756 25.65 -44.11 20.51
N SER A 757 26.42 -43.88 19.45
CA SER A 757 27.77 -44.45 19.27
C SER A 757 28.87 -43.67 20.01
N ASP A 758 28.65 -42.41 20.39
CA ASP A 758 29.67 -41.59 21.07
C ASP A 758 29.83 -41.91 22.57
N THR A 759 28.87 -42.60 23.20
CA THR A 759 28.99 -43.09 24.58
C THR A 759 29.72 -44.43 24.69
N SER A 760 30.01 -45.11 23.57
CA SER A 760 30.75 -46.39 23.56
C SER A 760 32.29 -46.24 23.60
N LYS A 761 32.81 -44.99 23.59
CA LYS A 761 34.25 -44.70 23.73
C LYS A 761 34.65 -44.18 25.13
N LEU A 762 33.75 -44.26 26.10
CA LEU A 762 34.00 -43.95 27.50
C LEU A 762 33.45 -45.07 28.40
N MET A 763 34.00 -46.28 28.24
CA MET A 763 34.10 -47.30 29.29
C MET A 763 35.41 -48.07 29.13
#